data_AF-A0ABD2I4F0-F1
#
_entry.id   AF-A0ABD2I4F0-F1
#
_cell.length_a   1.000
_cell.length_b   1.000
_cell.length_c   1.000
_cell.angle_alpha   90.00
_cell.angle_beta   90.00
_cell.angle_gamma   90.00
#
_symmetry.space_group_name_H-M   'P 1'
#
loop_
_entity.id
_entity.type
_entity.pdbx_description
1 polymer ?
#
loop_
_entity_poly.entity_id
_entity_poly.type
_entity_poly.pdbx_seq_one_letter_code
_entity_poly.pdbx_strand_id
1 'polypeptide(L)'
;MAVELLIAHDDGDSVRQIMRFEIGTDNDFTVNMPKVKRIRLPCGSYALEVEIVLLEHYYLIKMNGTEMGQKLWPKEWWNKFQWHGVNSVKVQGQLTLVEKPSVKQIGQKSDSSNDRPIILAWNKFFRESIFEFDKLLFGNKNCSFQCVYTEDKKFQSCASVVIFHLALNLAPLPQHRNAEQLYVLVSHENPLLGRSVPTNFFNISITYRTDSTIFMPYDALSLINAQTMPQQIWSEAEIRERVARKKRLVVQFVSNCGANSGRDRLTAELQKLIEFDVFGSCNNKLCDDKCYQSEQESHFFYAAFENSVCTDYVTEKFWMALRNLIVPIVLSRKVMEKAGIPNGTFIAADDFDNVQALADHLKALQMDKDKYMGYFNWTKTYQKYRSGDGIQPPLCQLCEIAHQQRQKDKFKPYTVQLDTFWDKWQCKKNFVQEELISENMALGNHVCSICHHAIGYYNNNTLPCGHVFHPQCLAPWLPYNACPMCRTPIHYSGPWPNQPWPNSWPNVHNIVQHHLTNAHGVVQQHLASAQRLQSDAMANAQRVQTEAMAQAHAASRRISEEARASAQRVRTEARAQARAARRMSQEAQANARQQSHGAENRAQYRQSQNNWVVIDGVRHQIDGPEMNVQFEGNDLIVNGQRFANAARNYSIISEGNVNYSNIGK
;
A
#
# COMPACT_ATOMS: atom_id res chain seq x y z
N MET A 1 -55.09 35.00 4.98
CA MET A 1 -53.83 35.42 5.66
C MET A 1 -52.72 34.49 5.23
N ALA A 2 -51.51 35.01 4.99
CA ALA A 2 -50.34 34.18 4.71
C ALA A 2 -49.37 34.21 5.91
N VAL A 3 -48.97 33.03 6.40
CA VAL A 3 -47.89 32.89 7.38
C VAL A 3 -46.68 32.34 6.65
N GLU A 4 -45.56 33.04 6.72
CA GLU A 4 -44.33 32.65 6.04
C GLU A 4 -43.29 32.20 7.06
N LEU A 5 -42.74 31.01 6.85
CA LEU A 5 -41.60 30.52 7.60
C LEU A 5 -40.34 30.82 6.79
N LEU A 6 -39.53 31.71 7.33
CA LEU A 6 -38.33 32.23 6.71
C LEU A 6 -37.11 31.74 7.50
N ILE A 7 -36.05 31.32 6.81
CA ILE A 7 -34.73 31.17 7.44
C ILE A 7 -33.91 32.39 7.04
N ALA A 8 -33.41 33.09 8.05
CA ALA A 8 -32.39 34.11 7.91
C ALA A 8 -31.01 33.45 8.08
N HIS A 9 -30.08 33.77 7.19
CA HIS A 9 -28.67 33.43 7.35
C HIS A 9 -27.97 34.46 8.27
N ASP A 10 -26.84 34.07 8.88
CA ASP A 10 -26.09 34.88 9.88
C ASP A 10 -25.57 36.24 9.33
N ASP A 11 -25.61 36.44 8.01
CA ASP A 11 -25.23 37.67 7.32
C ASP A 11 -26.36 38.72 7.24
N GLY A 12 -27.53 38.44 7.81
CA GLY A 12 -28.59 39.44 8.09
C GLY A 12 -29.42 39.91 6.89
N ASP A 13 -28.89 39.79 5.68
CA ASP A 13 -29.52 40.35 4.46
C ASP A 13 -30.12 39.29 3.52
N SER A 14 -29.86 38.00 3.75
CA SER A 14 -30.39 36.92 2.90
C SER A 14 -31.45 36.08 3.63
N VAL A 15 -32.71 36.30 3.25
CA VAL A 15 -33.87 35.59 3.79
C VAL A 15 -34.44 34.68 2.71
N ARG A 16 -34.44 33.36 2.94
CA ARG A 16 -35.02 32.38 2.02
C ARG A 16 -36.33 31.86 2.57
N GLN A 17 -37.40 32.00 1.79
CA GLN A 17 -38.71 31.46 2.12
C GLN A 17 -38.71 29.94 1.96
N ILE A 18 -38.98 29.22 3.04
CA ILE A 18 -38.94 27.75 3.05
C ILE A 18 -40.34 27.15 3.10
N MET A 19 -41.28 27.86 3.71
CA MET A 19 -42.67 27.44 3.78
C MET A 19 -43.58 28.66 3.75
N ARG A 20 -44.70 28.54 3.03
CA ARG A 20 -45.77 29.53 2.99
C ARG A 20 -47.07 28.83 3.31
N PHE A 21 -47.73 29.27 4.35
CA PHE A 21 -49.08 28.86 4.69
C PHE A 21 -50.01 29.95 4.18
N GLU A 22 -51.00 29.60 3.37
CA GLU A 22 -52.06 30.52 2.99
C GLU A 22 -53.37 29.98 3.55
N ILE A 23 -54.07 30.83 4.30
CA ILE A 23 -55.36 30.52 4.89
C ILE A 23 -56.38 31.37 4.13
N GLY A 24 -57.18 30.70 3.31
CA GLY A 24 -58.25 31.29 2.49
C GLY A 24 -59.44 31.80 3.31
N THR A 25 -60.44 32.36 2.65
CA THR A 25 -61.59 33.01 3.32
C THR A 25 -62.77 32.10 3.63
N ASP A 26 -62.85 30.89 3.06
CA ASP A 26 -63.99 30.00 3.28
C ASP A 26 -63.51 28.55 3.37
N ASN A 27 -63.42 28.03 4.60
CA ASN A 27 -63.25 26.62 5.02
C ASN A 27 -62.17 25.72 4.35
N ASP A 28 -61.40 26.21 3.39
CA ASP A 28 -60.28 25.45 2.79
C ASP A 28 -58.95 25.85 3.44
N PHE A 29 -58.44 24.96 4.28
CA PHE A 29 -57.07 25.02 4.77
C PHE A 29 -56.15 24.31 3.77
N THR A 30 -55.55 25.06 2.86
CA THR A 30 -54.67 24.49 1.83
C THR A 30 -53.21 24.61 2.25
N VAL A 31 -52.58 23.49 2.62
CA VAL A 31 -51.13 23.42 2.86
C VAL A 31 -50.43 23.21 1.52
N ASN A 32 -49.95 24.29 0.91
CA ASN A 32 -49.11 24.20 -0.28
C ASN A 32 -47.66 23.89 0.12
N MET A 33 -47.37 22.60 0.29
CA MET A 33 -45.97 22.15 0.30
C MET A 33 -45.39 22.39 -1.10
N PRO A 34 -44.20 23.01 -1.25
CA PRO A 34 -43.49 22.91 -2.52
C PRO A 34 -43.38 21.42 -2.88
N LYS A 35 -43.58 21.06 -4.15
CA LYS A 35 -43.45 19.67 -4.64
C LYS A 35 -42.02 19.17 -4.50
N VAL A 36 -41.58 18.89 -3.27
CA VAL A 36 -40.31 18.25 -2.99
C VAL A 36 -40.60 16.75 -2.96
N LYS A 37 -40.33 16.09 -4.08
CA LYS A 37 -40.27 14.62 -4.10
C LYS A 37 -39.34 14.18 -2.97
N ARG A 38 -39.82 13.28 -2.10
CA ARG A 38 -39.04 12.64 -1.04
C ARG A 38 -37.70 12.16 -1.59
N ILE A 39 -36.60 12.75 -1.14
CA ILE A 39 -35.25 12.24 -1.42
C ILE A 39 -34.53 12.18 -0.08
N ARG A 40 -34.33 10.96 0.41
CA ARG A 40 -33.46 10.69 1.56
C ARG A 40 -32.02 10.83 1.06
N LEU A 41 -31.36 11.94 1.39
CA LEU A 41 -29.98 12.12 0.97
C LEU A 41 -29.03 11.38 1.95
N PRO A 42 -28.02 10.71 1.41
CA PRO A 42 -27.08 9.83 2.12
C PRO A 42 -26.25 10.47 3.24
N CYS A 43 -26.04 11.78 3.19
CA CYS A 43 -24.96 12.44 3.92
C CYS A 43 -25.34 13.02 5.29
N GLY A 44 -26.41 12.54 5.93
CA GLY A 44 -26.79 12.96 7.29
C GLY A 44 -27.59 14.26 7.40
N SER A 45 -28.81 14.31 6.83
CA SER A 45 -29.77 15.41 7.06
C SER A 45 -30.69 15.11 8.26
N TYR A 46 -31.01 16.13 9.06
CA TYR A 46 -31.98 16.04 10.17
C TYR A 46 -33.43 16.13 9.61
N ALA A 47 -34.29 15.23 10.06
CA ALA A 47 -35.73 15.37 9.87
C ALA A 47 -36.27 16.30 10.97
N LEU A 48 -36.98 17.36 10.57
CA LEU A 48 -37.72 18.22 11.48
C LEU A 48 -39.21 17.92 11.36
N GLU A 49 -39.81 17.50 12.47
CA GLU A 49 -41.26 17.46 12.64
C GLU A 49 -41.70 18.85 13.11
N VAL A 50 -42.51 19.54 12.31
CA VAL A 50 -43.14 20.80 12.71
C VAL A 50 -44.61 20.51 12.95
N GLU A 51 -45.06 20.78 14.17
CA GLU A 51 -46.45 20.65 14.60
C GLU A 51 -47.00 22.04 14.87
N ILE A 52 -48.10 22.40 14.19
CA ILE A 52 -48.88 23.59 14.52
C ILE A 52 -50.19 23.12 15.15
N VAL A 53 -50.42 23.55 16.39
CA VAL A 53 -51.66 23.27 17.12
C VAL A 53 -52.48 24.55 17.12
N LEU A 54 -53.59 24.54 16.40
CA LEU A 54 -54.57 25.61 16.45
C LEU A 54 -55.47 25.36 17.66
N LEU A 55 -55.50 26.29 18.61
CA LEU A 55 -56.33 26.25 19.82
C LEU A 55 -57.33 27.39 19.78
N GLU A 56 -58.38 27.30 20.57
CA GLU A 56 -59.33 28.41 20.70
C GLU A 56 -58.57 29.67 21.18
N HIS A 57 -58.55 30.71 20.33
CA HIS A 57 -57.91 32.02 20.54
C HIS A 57 -56.40 32.15 20.26
N TYR A 58 -55.63 31.07 20.11
CA TYR A 58 -54.18 31.15 19.83
C TYR A 58 -53.67 29.92 19.06
N TYR A 59 -52.45 30.01 18.53
CA TYR A 59 -51.76 28.83 17.98
C TYR A 59 -50.42 28.61 18.66
N LEU A 60 -50.00 27.35 18.70
CA LEU A 60 -48.69 26.90 19.16
C LEU A 60 -47.91 26.33 17.98
N ILE A 61 -46.63 26.69 17.87
CA ILE A 61 -45.70 26.02 16.95
C ILE A 61 -44.73 25.18 17.79
N LYS A 62 -44.69 23.88 17.50
CA LYS A 62 -43.75 22.94 18.08
C LYS A 62 -42.80 22.41 17.00
N MET A 63 -41.53 22.26 17.34
CA MET A 63 -40.50 21.65 16.50
C MET A 63 -39.91 20.45 17.24
N ASN A 64 -40.02 19.24 16.67
CA ASN A 64 -39.67 17.97 17.31
C ASN A 64 -40.23 17.83 18.74
N GLY A 65 -41.48 18.26 18.93
CA GLY A 65 -42.18 18.23 20.22
C GLY A 65 -41.85 19.38 21.18
N THR A 66 -40.91 20.27 20.85
CA THR A 66 -40.53 21.43 21.69
C THR A 66 -41.24 22.70 21.22
N GLU A 67 -41.87 23.45 22.14
CA GLU A 67 -42.60 24.68 21.82
C GLU A 67 -41.65 25.83 21.51
N MET A 68 -41.83 26.44 20.33
CA MET A 68 -40.95 27.50 19.82
C MET A 68 -41.59 28.89 19.93
N GLY A 69 -42.90 28.96 20.10
CA GLY A 69 -43.62 30.22 20.30
C GLY A 69 -45.15 30.08 20.14
N GLN A 70 -45.86 31.11 20.63
CA GLN A 70 -47.31 31.21 20.61
C GLN A 70 -47.76 32.61 20.18
N LYS A 71 -48.92 32.73 19.51
CA LYS A 71 -49.50 34.05 19.20
C LYS A 71 -51.04 34.02 19.19
N LEU A 72 -51.62 35.04 19.82
CA LEU A 72 -53.07 35.26 19.92
C LEU A 72 -53.63 35.85 18.63
N TRP A 73 -54.79 35.38 18.21
CA TRP A 73 -55.48 35.88 17.02
C TRP A 73 -56.70 36.74 17.39
N PRO A 74 -57.09 37.72 16.55
CA PRO A 74 -58.25 38.56 16.80
C PRO A 74 -59.55 37.74 16.94
N LYS A 75 -60.37 38.10 17.93
CA LYS A 75 -61.60 37.37 18.31
C LYS A 75 -62.61 37.24 17.17
N GLU A 76 -62.67 38.22 16.28
CA GLU A 76 -63.55 38.28 15.10
C GLU A 76 -63.27 37.17 14.07
N TRP A 77 -62.06 36.62 14.08
CA TRP A 77 -61.67 35.57 13.14
C TRP A 77 -62.15 34.17 13.57
N TRP A 78 -62.06 33.85 14.88
CA TRP A 78 -62.44 32.53 15.41
C TRP A 78 -63.94 32.24 15.33
N ASN A 79 -64.78 33.28 15.38
CA ASN A 79 -66.23 33.15 15.25
C ASN A 79 -66.69 32.64 13.87
N LYS A 80 -65.77 32.51 12.91
CA LYS A 80 -66.03 31.94 11.58
C LYS A 80 -65.92 30.41 11.54
N PHE A 81 -65.37 29.77 12.57
CA PHE A 81 -65.23 28.31 12.66
C PHE A 81 -66.27 27.73 13.62
N GLN A 82 -66.95 26.64 13.20
CA GLN A 82 -67.79 25.85 14.12
C GLN A 82 -66.95 24.73 14.75
N TRP A 83 -66.64 24.89 16.03
CA TRP A 83 -65.88 23.92 16.80
C TRP A 83 -66.79 22.82 17.33
N HIS A 84 -66.91 21.72 16.59
CA HIS A 84 -67.69 20.56 17.02
C HIS A 84 -66.80 19.62 17.84
N GLY A 85 -66.80 19.78 19.16
CA GLY A 85 -66.28 18.79 20.12
C GLY A 85 -64.76 18.55 20.14
N VAL A 86 -63.96 19.38 19.45
CA VAL A 86 -62.49 19.29 19.49
C VAL A 86 -61.91 20.69 19.69
N ASN A 87 -61.18 20.90 20.79
CA ASN A 87 -60.61 22.21 21.15
C ASN A 87 -59.28 22.51 20.43
N SER A 88 -58.86 21.63 19.53
CA SER A 88 -57.62 21.81 18.77
C SER A 88 -57.64 21.13 17.41
N VAL A 89 -56.93 21.70 16.45
CA VAL A 89 -56.62 21.05 15.16
C VAL A 89 -55.11 20.94 15.04
N LYS A 90 -54.61 19.70 14.87
CA LYS A 90 -53.18 19.39 14.75
C LYS A 90 -52.80 19.22 13.28
N VAL A 91 -51.83 20.00 12.82
CA VAL A 91 -51.26 19.89 11.47
C VAL A 91 -49.80 19.46 11.57
N GLN A 92 -49.47 18.32 10.96
CA GLN A 92 -48.11 17.77 10.94
C GLN A 92 -47.45 17.98 9.57
N GLY A 93 -46.26 18.58 9.59
CA GLY A 93 -45.40 18.72 8.40
C GLY A 93 -43.99 18.15 8.67
N GLN A 94 -43.38 17.58 7.63
CA GLN A 94 -41.98 17.11 7.69
C GLN A 94 -41.11 18.02 6.82
N LEU A 95 -40.05 18.58 7.42
CA LEU A 95 -39.15 19.54 6.79
C LEU A 95 -37.74 18.95 6.74
N THR A 96 -37.10 19.03 5.56
CA THR A 96 -35.72 18.56 5.35
C THR A 96 -34.83 19.78 5.21
N LEU A 97 -33.95 20.03 6.19
CA LEU A 97 -33.01 21.15 6.13
C LEU A 97 -31.67 20.73 5.54
N VAL A 98 -31.03 21.67 4.84
CA VAL A 98 -29.77 21.48 4.10
C VAL A 98 -28.54 21.71 4.99
N GLU A 99 -28.69 22.32 6.17
CA GLU A 99 -27.61 22.47 7.17
C GLU A 99 -28.15 22.34 8.61
N LYS A 100 -27.25 22.00 9.54
CA LYS A 100 -27.55 21.85 10.97
C LYS A 100 -27.97 23.21 11.55
N PRO A 101 -29.20 23.41 12.07
CA PRO A 101 -29.50 24.64 12.78
C PRO A 101 -28.67 24.67 14.07
N SER A 102 -27.73 25.59 14.17
CA SER A 102 -26.98 25.85 15.39
C SER A 102 -27.86 26.58 16.38
N VAL A 103 -28.58 25.84 17.22
CA VAL A 103 -29.04 26.38 18.50
C VAL A 103 -27.82 26.43 19.41
N LYS A 104 -27.20 27.60 19.54
CA LYS A 104 -26.29 27.85 20.67
C LYS A 104 -27.14 27.87 21.93
N GLN A 105 -27.32 26.71 22.57
CA GLN A 105 -27.47 26.73 24.02
C GLN A 105 -26.11 27.16 24.58
N ILE A 106 -26.11 28.32 25.23
CA ILE A 106 -24.99 28.79 26.05
C ILE A 106 -24.76 27.70 27.11
N GLY A 107 -23.69 26.91 26.97
CA GLY A 107 -23.18 26.12 28.09
C GLY A 107 -22.79 24.65 27.88
N GLN A 108 -22.80 24.05 26.68
CA GLN A 108 -22.25 22.70 26.51
C GLN A 108 -21.38 22.55 25.26
N LYS A 109 -20.11 22.20 25.46
CA LYS A 109 -19.20 21.71 24.42
C LYS A 109 -19.79 20.41 23.85
N SER A 110 -20.07 20.37 22.55
CA SER A 110 -20.49 19.14 21.88
C SER A 110 -19.31 18.17 21.78
N ASP A 111 -19.49 16.96 22.30
CA ASP A 111 -18.61 15.82 22.05
C ASP A 111 -18.58 15.49 20.55
N SER A 112 -17.39 15.56 19.94
CA SER A 112 -17.13 15.29 18.53
C SER A 112 -16.95 13.80 18.21
N SER A 113 -17.50 12.90 19.01
CA SER A 113 -17.12 11.47 19.02
C SER A 113 -17.95 10.55 18.10
N ASN A 114 -18.94 11.07 17.34
CA ASN A 114 -19.88 10.23 16.59
C ASN A 114 -19.82 10.31 15.05
N ASP A 115 -18.81 10.99 14.49
CA ASP A 115 -18.73 11.20 13.04
C ASP A 115 -17.64 10.33 12.39
N ARG A 116 -18.00 9.09 12.01
CA ARG A 116 -17.09 8.13 11.36
C ARG A 116 -16.86 8.54 9.89
N PRO A 117 -15.61 8.61 9.38
CA PRO A 117 -15.33 8.89 7.97
C PRO A 117 -16.05 7.89 7.05
N ILE A 118 -16.58 8.39 5.94
CA ILE A 118 -17.18 7.57 4.89
C ILE A 118 -16.12 7.26 3.83
N ILE A 119 -15.92 5.98 3.55
CA ILE A 119 -15.03 5.45 2.51
C ILE A 119 -15.91 4.87 1.39
N LEU A 120 -15.89 5.53 0.24
CA LEU A 120 -16.67 5.15 -0.93
C LEU A 120 -15.80 4.36 -1.92
N ALA A 121 -16.26 3.19 -2.36
CA ALA A 121 -15.69 2.51 -3.53
C ALA A 121 -16.31 3.06 -4.81
N TRP A 122 -15.49 3.59 -5.72
CA TRP A 122 -15.95 4.13 -7.00
C TRP A 122 -16.33 3.03 -8.00
N ASN A 123 -15.58 1.93 -7.97
CA ASN A 123 -15.73 0.80 -8.86
C ASN A 123 -15.38 -0.50 -8.14
N LYS A 124 -15.86 -1.62 -8.70
CA LYS A 124 -15.64 -2.97 -8.17
C LYS A 124 -14.19 -3.41 -8.25
N PHE A 125 -13.83 -4.36 -7.38
CA PHE A 125 -12.58 -5.10 -7.40
C PHE A 125 -12.76 -6.35 -8.28
N PHE A 126 -12.31 -6.28 -9.54
CA PHE A 126 -12.64 -7.27 -10.58
C PHE A 126 -14.16 -7.47 -10.74
N ARG A 127 -14.73 -8.53 -10.14
CA ARG A 127 -16.18 -8.82 -10.17
C ARG A 127 -16.86 -8.60 -8.81
N GLU A 128 -16.07 -8.38 -7.77
CA GLU A 128 -16.52 -8.37 -6.38
C GLU A 128 -16.49 -6.96 -5.79
N SER A 129 -17.15 -6.80 -4.65
CA SER A 129 -17.04 -5.58 -3.85
C SER A 129 -15.63 -5.49 -3.29
N ILE A 130 -15.04 -4.30 -3.31
CA ILE A 130 -13.72 -4.07 -2.69
C ILE A 130 -13.78 -4.31 -1.17
N PHE A 131 -14.96 -4.19 -0.57
CA PHE A 131 -15.17 -4.39 0.87
C PHE A 131 -15.50 -5.84 1.24
N GLU A 132 -15.95 -6.64 0.28
CA GLU A 132 -16.15 -8.09 0.46
C GLU A 132 -14.85 -8.88 0.21
N PHE A 133 -13.78 -8.18 -0.21
CA PHE A 133 -12.46 -8.76 -0.34
C PHE A 133 -11.79 -8.90 1.04
N ASP A 134 -12.34 -9.87 1.79
CA ASP A 134 -12.31 -10.02 3.25
C ASP A 134 -10.89 -10.26 3.85
N LYS A 135 -9.94 -10.80 3.07
CA LYS A 135 -8.63 -11.21 3.63
C LYS A 135 -7.46 -10.27 3.34
N LEU A 136 -7.42 -9.66 2.16
CA LEU A 136 -6.25 -8.87 1.70
C LEU A 136 -6.32 -7.40 2.15
N LEU A 137 -7.52 -6.86 2.33
CA LEU A 137 -7.72 -5.45 2.66
C LEU A 137 -8.11 -5.20 4.12
N PHE A 138 -8.87 -6.13 4.74
CA PHE A 138 -9.35 -6.02 6.13
C PHE A 138 -8.56 -6.82 7.14
N GLY A 139 -7.83 -7.86 6.69
CA GLY A 139 -6.90 -8.66 7.49
C GLY A 139 -7.37 -8.90 8.92
N ASN A 140 -8.44 -9.66 9.11
CA ASN A 140 -8.95 -10.29 10.34
C ASN A 140 -8.29 -9.92 11.70
N LYS A 141 -8.21 -8.63 12.07
CA LYS A 141 -7.72 -8.14 13.38
C LYS A 141 -8.27 -6.75 13.68
N ASN A 142 -8.53 -6.49 14.97
CA ASN A 142 -9.03 -5.23 15.53
C ASN A 142 -8.36 -3.98 14.94
N CYS A 143 -9.05 -3.27 14.05
CA CYS A 143 -8.66 -1.91 13.67
C CYS A 143 -9.12 -0.95 14.79
N SER A 144 -8.19 -0.14 15.32
CA SER A 144 -8.51 0.87 16.34
C SER A 144 -9.41 2.00 15.80
N PHE A 145 -9.49 2.14 14.49
CA PHE A 145 -10.28 3.16 13.80
C PHE A 145 -11.55 2.56 13.20
N GLN A 146 -12.66 3.30 13.31
CA GLN A 146 -13.95 2.91 12.75
C GLN A 146 -14.34 3.85 11.60
N CYS A 147 -14.60 3.28 10.42
CA CYS A 147 -15.07 3.98 9.23
C CYS A 147 -16.34 3.32 8.69
N VAL A 148 -17.11 4.07 7.89
CA VAL A 148 -18.29 3.56 7.16
C VAL A 148 -17.86 3.26 5.73
N TYR A 149 -18.09 2.04 5.27
CA TYR A 149 -17.74 1.60 3.91
C TYR A 149 -19.01 1.51 3.05
N THR A 150 -18.97 2.02 1.82
CA THR A 150 -20.13 1.97 0.90
C THR A 150 -19.70 1.99 -0.56
N GLU A 151 -20.46 1.33 -1.44
CA GLU A 151 -20.31 1.42 -2.89
C GLU A 151 -21.35 2.36 -3.54
N ASP A 152 -22.22 2.96 -2.73
CA ASP A 152 -23.34 3.75 -3.22
C ASP A 152 -22.86 5.17 -3.55
N LYS A 153 -22.74 5.47 -4.85
CA LYS A 153 -22.20 6.73 -5.37
C LYS A 153 -22.98 7.97 -4.91
N LYS A 154 -24.18 7.82 -4.37
CA LYS A 154 -24.90 8.93 -3.72
C LYS A 154 -24.08 9.57 -2.59
N PHE A 155 -23.20 8.82 -1.92
CA PHE A 155 -22.33 9.32 -0.85
C PHE A 155 -21.11 10.08 -1.37
N GLN A 156 -20.90 10.21 -2.69
CA GLN A 156 -19.70 10.83 -3.27
C GLN A 156 -19.43 12.23 -2.73
N SER A 157 -20.44 13.08 -2.48
CA SER A 157 -20.21 14.46 -2.04
C SER A 157 -19.73 14.58 -0.59
N CYS A 158 -20.02 13.59 0.26
CA CYS A 158 -19.68 13.59 1.69
C CYS A 158 -18.68 12.49 2.10
N ALA A 159 -18.28 11.64 1.15
CA ALA A 159 -17.23 10.67 1.38
C ALA A 159 -15.92 11.38 1.76
N SER A 160 -15.30 10.99 2.87
CA SER A 160 -13.96 11.48 3.22
C SER A 160 -12.90 10.89 2.29
N VAL A 161 -13.15 9.66 1.81
CA VAL A 161 -12.25 8.93 0.92
C VAL A 161 -13.04 8.31 -0.23
N VAL A 162 -12.49 8.39 -1.45
CA VAL A 162 -13.01 7.72 -2.64
C VAL A 162 -11.93 6.78 -3.20
N ILE A 163 -12.23 5.48 -3.26
CA ILE A 163 -11.31 4.43 -3.69
C ILE A 163 -11.58 4.04 -5.14
N PHE A 164 -10.52 3.92 -5.93
CA PHE A 164 -10.55 3.53 -7.34
C PHE A 164 -9.68 2.31 -7.54
N HIS A 165 -10.26 1.23 -8.08
CA HIS A 165 -9.51 0.00 -8.30
C HIS A 165 -9.09 -0.17 -9.78
N LEU A 166 -7.79 -0.36 -10.04
CA LEU A 166 -7.25 -0.48 -11.40
C LEU A 166 -7.53 -1.80 -12.11
N ALA A 167 -8.25 -2.76 -11.51
CA ALA A 167 -8.70 -3.93 -12.27
C ALA A 167 -9.92 -3.68 -13.15
N LEU A 168 -10.57 -2.50 -13.10
CA LEU A 168 -11.56 -2.09 -14.10
C LEU A 168 -11.22 -0.73 -14.77
N ASN A 169 -11.90 -0.42 -15.88
CA ASN A 169 -11.84 0.92 -16.45
C ASN A 169 -12.39 1.92 -15.41
N LEU A 170 -11.65 2.99 -15.15
CA LEU A 170 -12.02 3.99 -14.14
C LEU A 170 -13.12 4.94 -14.60
N ALA A 171 -13.32 5.04 -15.92
CA ALA A 171 -14.33 5.93 -16.50
C ALA A 171 -15.77 5.40 -16.28
N PRO A 172 -16.75 6.29 -16.05
CA PRO A 172 -16.61 7.73 -15.88
C PRO A 172 -16.04 8.08 -14.50
N LEU A 173 -15.15 9.09 -14.46
CA LEU A 173 -14.62 9.64 -13.22
C LEU A 173 -15.63 10.62 -12.59
N PRO A 174 -15.56 10.87 -11.27
CA PRO A 174 -16.31 11.94 -10.60
C PRO A 174 -16.17 13.27 -11.33
N GLN A 175 -17.28 13.91 -11.71
CA GLN A 175 -17.26 15.23 -12.34
C GLN A 175 -16.90 16.36 -11.37
N HIS A 176 -17.20 16.16 -10.08
CA HIS A 176 -16.92 17.11 -9.01
C HIS A 176 -16.10 16.42 -7.92
N ARG A 177 -14.99 17.07 -7.54
CA ARG A 177 -14.10 16.66 -6.46
C ARG A 177 -14.10 17.73 -5.39
N ASN A 178 -14.53 17.38 -4.18
CA ASN A 178 -14.34 18.25 -3.03
C ASN A 178 -12.86 18.18 -2.61
N ALA A 179 -12.25 19.35 -2.37
CA ALA A 179 -10.83 19.48 -2.04
C ALA A 179 -10.44 18.79 -0.72
N GLU A 180 -11.41 18.55 0.17
CA GLU A 180 -11.19 17.83 1.42
C GLU A 180 -11.19 16.30 1.28
N GLN A 181 -11.61 15.77 0.10
CA GLN A 181 -11.66 14.33 -0.15
C GLN A 181 -10.31 13.76 -0.59
N LEU A 182 -10.01 12.57 -0.09
CA LEU A 182 -8.84 11.80 -0.53
C LEU A 182 -9.24 10.81 -1.62
N TYR A 183 -8.59 10.90 -2.77
CA TYR A 183 -8.79 9.98 -3.88
C TYR A 183 -7.68 8.93 -3.85
N VAL A 184 -8.06 7.66 -3.76
CA VAL A 184 -7.14 6.55 -3.49
C VAL A 184 -7.08 5.63 -4.68
N LEU A 185 -5.89 5.39 -5.20
CA LEU A 185 -5.65 4.34 -6.17
C LEU A 185 -5.39 3.02 -5.45
N VAL A 186 -6.07 1.96 -5.85
CA VAL A 186 -5.78 0.60 -5.39
C VAL A 186 -5.46 -0.28 -6.59
N SER A 187 -4.32 -0.98 -6.54
CA SER A 187 -3.97 -1.99 -7.55
C SER A 187 -3.07 -3.06 -6.96
N HIS A 188 -3.45 -4.32 -7.16
CA HIS A 188 -2.55 -5.46 -6.97
C HIS A 188 -1.93 -5.95 -8.29
N GLU A 189 -2.37 -5.38 -9.42
CA GLU A 189 -1.93 -5.77 -10.75
C GLU A 189 -0.81 -4.88 -11.29
N ASN A 190 0.04 -5.38 -12.18
CA ASN A 190 1.17 -4.64 -12.73
C ASN A 190 0.77 -3.49 -13.71
N PRO A 191 1.64 -2.47 -13.93
CA PRO A 191 1.31 -1.32 -14.80
C PRO A 191 1.17 -1.67 -16.29
N LEU A 192 1.52 -2.89 -16.72
CA LEU A 192 1.37 -3.32 -18.12
C LEU A 192 -0.05 -3.79 -18.48
N LEU A 193 -1.03 -3.63 -17.58
CA LEU A 193 -2.44 -3.91 -17.85
C LEU A 193 -3.07 -3.04 -18.98
N GLY A 194 -2.37 -2.02 -19.47
CA GLY A 194 -2.83 -1.18 -20.58
C GLY A 194 -4.01 -0.27 -20.23
N ARG A 195 -4.18 0.06 -18.94
CA ARG A 195 -5.25 0.93 -18.45
C ARG A 195 -4.80 2.39 -18.50
N SER A 196 -5.65 3.27 -19.01
CA SER A 196 -5.45 4.71 -18.89
C SER A 196 -5.69 5.14 -17.45
N VAL A 197 -4.66 5.65 -16.80
CA VAL A 197 -4.74 6.16 -15.43
C VAL A 197 -4.55 7.68 -15.47
N PRO A 198 -5.47 8.49 -14.91
CA PRO A 198 -5.35 9.93 -14.93
C PRO A 198 -4.12 10.40 -14.15
N THR A 199 -3.34 11.29 -14.75
CA THR A 199 -2.24 11.99 -14.06
C THR A 199 -2.81 12.97 -13.04
N ASN A 200 -2.12 13.14 -11.92
CA ASN A 200 -2.45 14.11 -10.87
C ASN A 200 -3.85 13.98 -10.22
N PHE A 201 -4.45 12.79 -10.27
CA PHE A 201 -5.81 12.57 -9.78
C PHE A 201 -5.86 11.99 -8.36
N PHE A 202 -4.88 11.18 -7.98
CA PHE A 202 -4.87 10.44 -6.71
C PHE A 202 -4.00 11.12 -5.65
N ASN A 203 -4.44 11.03 -4.40
CA ASN A 203 -3.71 11.49 -3.21
C ASN A 203 -2.96 10.34 -2.50
N ILE A 204 -3.45 9.11 -2.65
CA ILE A 204 -2.93 7.93 -1.96
C ILE A 204 -2.83 6.78 -2.97
N SER A 205 -1.75 6.01 -2.87
CA SER A 205 -1.57 4.76 -3.60
C SER A 205 -1.54 3.57 -2.64
N ILE A 206 -2.31 2.53 -2.95
CA ILE A 206 -2.32 1.25 -2.25
C ILE A 206 -1.95 0.16 -3.25
N THR A 207 -0.70 -0.30 -3.21
CA THR A 207 -0.19 -1.23 -4.22
C THR A 207 0.87 -2.19 -3.67
N TYR A 208 1.30 -3.16 -4.48
CA TYR A 208 2.41 -4.05 -4.14
C TYR A 208 3.79 -3.36 -4.11
N ARG A 209 3.91 -2.11 -4.56
CA ARG A 209 5.19 -1.40 -4.60
C ARG A 209 5.59 -0.88 -3.22
N THR A 210 6.85 -1.07 -2.85
CA THR A 210 7.38 -0.67 -1.54
C THR A 210 7.39 0.85 -1.32
N ASP A 211 7.36 1.64 -2.40
CA ASP A 211 7.28 3.10 -2.39
C ASP A 211 5.85 3.66 -2.52
N SER A 212 4.82 2.82 -2.38
CA SER A 212 3.43 3.27 -2.33
C SER A 212 3.06 3.86 -0.96
N THR A 213 2.03 4.72 -0.93
CA THR A 213 1.58 5.39 0.30
C THR A 213 1.17 4.38 1.37
N ILE A 214 0.46 3.31 0.95
CA ILE A 214 0.15 2.15 1.77
C ILE A 214 0.63 0.91 1.02
N PHE A 215 1.65 0.25 1.55
CA PHE A 215 2.20 -0.97 0.98
C PHE A 215 1.24 -2.16 1.19
N MET A 216 0.86 -2.80 0.08
CA MET A 216 -0.04 -3.95 0.04
C MET A 216 0.63 -5.10 -0.74
N PRO A 217 1.59 -5.82 -0.12
CA PRO A 217 2.20 -6.99 -0.74
C PRO A 217 1.21 -8.14 -0.86
N TYR A 218 1.52 -9.12 -1.69
CA TYR A 218 0.75 -10.38 -1.73
C TYR A 218 0.95 -11.22 -0.46
N ASP A 219 2.13 -11.14 0.15
CA ASP A 219 2.50 -11.77 1.41
C ASP A 219 3.85 -11.23 1.90
N ALA A 220 4.31 -11.67 3.08
CA ALA A 220 5.62 -11.40 3.63
C ALA A 220 6.14 -12.59 4.47
N LEU A 221 7.46 -12.72 4.54
CA LEU A 221 8.10 -13.61 5.50
C LEU A 221 8.14 -12.97 6.90
N SER A 222 7.60 -13.66 7.91
CA SER A 222 7.65 -13.21 9.30
C SER A 222 8.73 -13.96 10.08
N LEU A 223 9.58 -13.24 10.81
CA LEU A 223 10.63 -13.84 11.63
C LEU A 223 10.04 -14.61 12.81
N ILE A 224 10.68 -15.74 13.15
CA ILE A 224 10.45 -16.42 14.42
C ILE A 224 10.94 -15.52 15.56
N ASN A 225 10.11 -15.30 16.58
CA ASN A 225 10.45 -14.52 17.76
C ASN A 225 9.96 -15.22 19.04
N ALA A 226 10.19 -14.59 20.20
CA ALA A 226 9.83 -15.15 21.50
C ALA A 226 8.31 -15.39 21.70
N GLN A 227 7.46 -14.78 20.86
CA GLN A 227 6.01 -14.94 20.88
C GLN A 227 5.51 -15.99 19.86
N THR A 228 6.37 -16.51 18.99
CA THR A 228 6.01 -17.55 18.01
C THR A 228 5.74 -18.88 18.72
N MET A 229 4.53 -19.42 18.57
CA MET A 229 4.17 -20.71 19.18
C MET A 229 4.80 -21.90 18.42
N PRO A 230 5.09 -23.03 19.08
CA PRO A 230 5.75 -24.19 18.44
C PRO A 230 5.06 -24.71 17.17
N GLN A 231 3.73 -24.73 17.13
CA GLN A 231 2.95 -25.15 15.96
C GLN A 231 3.07 -24.20 14.76
N GLN A 232 3.57 -22.99 14.97
CA GLN A 232 3.87 -22.02 13.92
C GLN A 232 5.29 -22.18 13.38
N ILE A 233 6.07 -23.16 13.84
CA ILE A 233 7.43 -23.41 13.37
C ILE A 233 7.42 -24.70 12.56
N TRP A 234 8.14 -24.72 11.44
CA TRP A 234 8.33 -25.94 10.66
C TRP A 234 9.32 -26.86 11.38
N SER A 235 8.96 -28.13 11.51
CA SER A 235 9.89 -29.16 11.97
C SER A 235 10.63 -29.80 10.79
N GLU A 236 11.87 -30.24 11.04
CA GLU A 236 12.65 -31.02 10.07
C GLU A 236 11.91 -32.30 9.63
N ALA A 237 11.13 -32.92 10.52
CA ALA A 237 10.33 -34.10 10.21
C ALA A 237 9.23 -33.80 9.17
N GLU A 238 8.50 -32.70 9.33
CA GLU A 238 7.48 -32.25 8.36
C GLU A 238 8.09 -31.97 6.98
N ILE A 239 9.26 -31.35 6.95
CA ILE A 239 9.98 -31.05 5.70
C ILE A 239 10.40 -32.35 5.00
N ARG A 240 11.01 -33.29 5.74
CA ARG A 240 11.42 -34.59 5.19
C ARG A 240 10.24 -35.39 4.66
N GLU A 241 9.12 -35.40 5.39
CA GLU A 241 7.90 -36.06 4.93
C GLU A 241 7.39 -35.44 3.63
N ARG A 242 7.36 -34.11 3.54
CA ARG A 242 6.93 -33.42 2.31
C ARG A 242 7.85 -33.73 1.13
N VAL A 243 9.16 -33.73 1.35
CA VAL A 243 10.18 -34.05 0.33
C VAL A 243 10.06 -35.52 -0.12
N ALA A 244 9.73 -36.43 0.78
CA ALA A 244 9.55 -37.85 0.44
C ALA A 244 8.38 -38.11 -0.51
N ARG A 245 7.34 -37.26 -0.48
CA ARG A 245 6.17 -37.36 -1.37
C ARG A 245 6.44 -36.86 -2.80
N LYS A 246 7.57 -36.18 -3.03
CA LYS A 246 7.96 -35.60 -4.33
C LYS A 246 8.36 -36.69 -5.31
N LYS A 247 7.74 -36.66 -6.49
CA LYS A 247 7.92 -37.65 -7.57
C LYS A 247 8.16 -36.99 -8.92
N ARG A 248 7.33 -36.00 -9.25
CA ARG A 248 7.31 -35.32 -10.55
C ARG A 248 8.14 -34.05 -10.51
N LEU A 249 8.68 -33.61 -11.64
CA LEU A 249 9.71 -32.58 -11.61
C LEU A 249 9.15 -31.15 -11.46
N VAL A 250 8.46 -30.60 -12.47
CA VAL A 250 7.94 -29.21 -12.43
C VAL A 250 6.44 -29.16 -12.70
N VAL A 251 5.69 -28.33 -11.95
CA VAL A 251 4.28 -28.00 -12.25
C VAL A 251 4.06 -26.49 -12.39
N GLN A 252 3.14 -26.12 -13.28
CA GLN A 252 2.67 -24.76 -13.47
C GLN A 252 1.14 -24.70 -13.55
N PHE A 253 0.53 -23.75 -12.84
CA PHE A 253 -0.89 -23.39 -12.97
C PHE A 253 -0.99 -22.01 -13.62
N VAL A 254 -1.54 -21.94 -14.84
CA VAL A 254 -1.54 -20.71 -15.65
C VAL A 254 -2.77 -20.61 -16.56
N SER A 255 -3.46 -19.48 -16.44
CA SER A 255 -4.65 -19.17 -17.26
C SER A 255 -4.57 -17.81 -17.97
N ASN A 256 -3.49 -17.05 -17.77
CA ASN A 256 -3.21 -15.81 -18.49
C ASN A 256 -2.08 -16.07 -19.49
N CYS A 257 -2.43 -16.16 -20.78
CA CYS A 257 -1.51 -16.58 -21.84
C CYS A 257 -1.02 -15.37 -22.63
N GLY A 258 0.15 -15.49 -23.28
CA GLY A 258 0.74 -14.39 -24.04
C GLY A 258 1.22 -13.27 -23.11
N ALA A 259 1.84 -13.64 -21.99
CA ALA A 259 2.19 -12.70 -20.95
C ALA A 259 3.36 -11.79 -21.37
N ASN A 260 3.35 -10.54 -20.90
CA ASN A 260 4.39 -9.56 -21.23
C ASN A 260 5.81 -9.97 -20.79
N SER A 261 5.95 -10.85 -19.79
CA SER A 261 7.24 -11.38 -19.38
C SER A 261 7.86 -12.33 -20.40
N GLY A 262 7.05 -12.91 -21.30
CA GLY A 262 7.48 -13.96 -22.21
C GLY A 262 7.51 -15.36 -21.60
N ARG A 263 6.97 -15.56 -20.39
CA ARG A 263 6.99 -16.84 -19.66
C ARG A 263 6.48 -18.03 -20.47
N ASP A 264 5.51 -17.80 -21.36
CA ASP A 264 4.91 -18.84 -22.20
C ASP A 264 6.00 -19.53 -23.06
N ARG A 265 6.97 -18.77 -23.56
CA ARG A 265 8.11 -19.29 -24.32
C ARG A 265 9.06 -20.09 -23.45
N LEU A 266 9.37 -19.62 -22.24
CA LEU A 266 10.22 -20.35 -21.30
C LEU A 266 9.59 -21.70 -20.92
N THR A 267 8.29 -21.71 -20.62
CA THR A 267 7.54 -22.94 -20.37
C THR A 267 7.65 -23.90 -21.55
N ALA A 268 7.42 -23.42 -22.78
CA ALA A 268 7.48 -24.26 -23.97
C ALA A 268 8.88 -24.84 -24.23
N GLU A 269 9.96 -24.09 -23.97
CA GLU A 269 11.33 -24.62 -24.10
C GLU A 269 11.64 -25.64 -23.00
N LEU A 270 11.24 -25.39 -21.74
CA LEU A 270 11.45 -26.34 -20.65
C LEU A 270 10.69 -27.65 -20.85
N GLN A 271 9.46 -27.61 -21.38
CA GLN A 271 8.68 -28.81 -21.70
C GLN A 271 9.37 -29.77 -22.68
N LYS A 272 10.31 -29.27 -23.51
CA LYS A 272 11.11 -30.12 -24.42
C LYS A 272 12.24 -30.84 -23.71
N LEU A 273 12.71 -30.32 -22.58
CA LEU A 273 13.94 -30.75 -21.91
C LEU A 273 13.70 -31.56 -20.63
N ILE A 274 12.57 -31.32 -19.97
CA ILE A 274 12.22 -31.88 -18.66
C ILE A 274 10.74 -32.25 -18.55
N GLU A 275 10.43 -33.14 -17.59
CA GLU A 275 9.04 -33.36 -17.16
C GLU A 275 8.48 -32.05 -16.60
N PHE A 276 7.46 -31.51 -17.26
CA PHE A 276 6.86 -30.23 -16.91
C PHE A 276 5.36 -30.26 -17.18
N ASP A 277 4.58 -30.23 -16.10
CA ASP A 277 3.12 -30.24 -16.15
C ASP A 277 2.54 -28.84 -16.16
N VAL A 278 1.62 -28.59 -17.10
CA VAL A 278 0.91 -27.31 -17.21
C VAL A 278 -0.59 -27.54 -17.08
N PHE A 279 -1.20 -26.83 -16.15
CA PHE A 279 -2.63 -26.80 -15.90
C PHE A 279 -3.18 -25.38 -16.04
N GLY A 280 -4.47 -25.27 -16.35
CA GLY A 280 -5.17 -24.01 -16.58
C GLY A 280 -5.50 -23.77 -18.06
N SER A 281 -6.08 -22.60 -18.34
CA SER A 281 -6.63 -22.27 -19.65
C SER A 281 -5.58 -22.23 -20.77
N CYS A 282 -4.31 -21.98 -20.44
CA CYS A 282 -3.25 -21.95 -21.47
C CYS A 282 -2.86 -23.33 -22.00
N ASN A 283 -3.31 -24.41 -21.34
CA ASN A 283 -3.07 -25.79 -21.79
C ASN A 283 -4.36 -26.64 -21.83
N ASN A 284 -5.54 -26.01 -21.75
CA ASN A 284 -6.86 -26.66 -21.72
C ASN A 284 -6.99 -27.83 -20.72
N LYS A 285 -6.19 -27.81 -19.63
CA LYS A 285 -6.16 -28.85 -18.61
C LYS A 285 -6.63 -28.27 -17.28
N LEU A 286 -7.94 -28.34 -17.03
CA LEU A 286 -8.53 -27.85 -15.79
C LEU A 286 -8.04 -28.67 -14.58
N CYS A 287 -7.93 -28.02 -13.43
CA CYS A 287 -7.49 -28.61 -12.18
C CYS A 287 -8.35 -28.04 -11.07
N ASP A 288 -9.14 -28.89 -10.41
CA ASP A 288 -9.93 -28.52 -9.24
C ASP A 288 -9.03 -28.39 -8.00
N ASP A 289 -9.59 -28.00 -6.85
CA ASP A 289 -8.81 -27.79 -5.62
C ASP A 289 -8.05 -29.05 -5.16
N LYS A 290 -8.63 -30.24 -5.36
CA LYS A 290 -8.00 -31.51 -4.99
C LYS A 290 -6.82 -31.83 -5.91
N CYS A 291 -7.01 -31.67 -7.21
CA CYS A 291 -5.94 -31.75 -8.20
C CYS A 291 -4.83 -30.76 -7.84
N TYR A 292 -5.17 -29.52 -7.53
CA TYR A 292 -4.21 -28.46 -7.21
C TYR A 292 -3.30 -28.86 -6.06
N GLN A 293 -3.89 -29.29 -4.95
CA GLN A 293 -3.17 -29.76 -3.78
C GLN A 293 -2.31 -31.00 -4.09
N SER A 294 -2.86 -31.99 -4.78
CA SER A 294 -2.15 -33.24 -5.13
C SER A 294 -0.93 -32.99 -6.01
N GLU A 295 -1.08 -32.17 -7.05
CA GLU A 295 0.01 -31.82 -7.96
C GLU A 295 1.08 -31.01 -7.22
N GLN A 296 0.69 -30.05 -6.37
CA GLN A 296 1.62 -29.31 -5.52
C GLN A 296 2.40 -30.22 -4.56
N GLU A 297 1.74 -31.17 -3.91
CA GLU A 297 2.40 -32.09 -2.98
C GLU A 297 3.38 -33.03 -3.70
N SER A 298 3.08 -33.43 -4.94
CA SER A 298 3.87 -34.41 -5.71
C SER A 298 5.03 -33.82 -6.53
N HIS A 299 5.07 -32.51 -6.79
CA HIS A 299 6.13 -31.89 -7.60
C HIS A 299 7.25 -31.25 -6.78
N PHE A 300 8.50 -31.46 -7.22
CA PHE A 300 9.69 -30.82 -6.64
C PHE A 300 9.67 -29.31 -6.83
N PHE A 301 9.27 -28.85 -8.02
CA PHE A 301 9.33 -27.43 -8.35
C PHE A 301 7.98 -26.88 -8.78
N TYR A 302 7.72 -25.64 -8.39
CA TYR A 302 6.59 -24.86 -8.87
C TYR A 302 7.10 -23.73 -9.76
N ALA A 303 6.67 -23.67 -11.01
CA ALA A 303 7.03 -22.58 -11.92
C ALA A 303 6.23 -21.31 -11.59
N ALA A 304 6.74 -20.52 -10.65
CA ALA A 304 6.18 -19.25 -10.18
C ALA A 304 6.49 -18.09 -11.16
N PHE A 305 6.23 -18.30 -12.46
CA PHE A 305 6.54 -17.32 -13.49
C PHE A 305 5.50 -16.20 -13.53
N GLU A 306 5.91 -14.99 -13.19
CA GLU A 306 5.02 -13.82 -13.25
C GLU A 306 4.68 -13.43 -14.69
N ASN A 307 3.50 -12.84 -14.87
CA ASN A 307 3.04 -12.38 -16.19
C ASN A 307 3.79 -11.13 -16.69
N SER A 308 4.50 -10.43 -15.81
CA SER A 308 5.35 -9.29 -16.11
C SER A 308 6.54 -9.29 -15.14
N VAL A 309 7.73 -8.90 -15.59
CA VAL A 309 8.89 -8.72 -14.69
C VAL A 309 8.96 -7.25 -14.30
N CYS A 310 8.44 -6.92 -13.12
CA CYS A 310 8.37 -5.55 -12.61
C CYS A 310 9.05 -5.44 -11.25
N THR A 311 9.54 -4.24 -10.92
CA THR A 311 10.08 -3.96 -9.58
C THR A 311 9.04 -4.28 -8.50
N ASP A 312 9.45 -5.03 -7.46
CA ASP A 312 8.67 -5.47 -6.30
C ASP A 312 7.46 -6.40 -6.60
N TYR A 313 7.27 -6.84 -7.85
CA TYR A 313 6.10 -7.62 -8.23
C TYR A 313 6.29 -9.11 -7.96
N VAL A 314 6.02 -9.52 -6.72
CA VAL A 314 6.05 -10.92 -6.25
C VAL A 314 4.65 -11.32 -5.80
N THR A 315 3.99 -12.22 -6.53
CA THR A 315 2.56 -12.49 -6.39
C THR A 315 2.24 -13.79 -5.64
N GLU A 316 0.96 -14.16 -5.57
CA GLU A 316 0.48 -15.40 -4.97
C GLU A 316 1.21 -16.64 -5.48
N LYS A 317 1.71 -16.63 -6.73
CA LYS A 317 2.44 -17.75 -7.34
C LYS A 317 3.66 -18.13 -6.51
N PHE A 318 4.51 -17.17 -6.20
CA PHE A 318 5.70 -17.40 -5.39
C PHE A 318 5.31 -17.84 -3.96
N TRP A 319 4.43 -17.07 -3.33
CA TRP A 319 4.06 -17.27 -1.92
C TRP A 319 3.38 -18.60 -1.67
N MET A 320 2.55 -19.05 -2.60
CA MET A 320 1.87 -20.33 -2.51
C MET A 320 2.82 -21.53 -2.63
N ALA A 321 3.92 -21.41 -3.40
CA ALA A 321 4.95 -22.45 -3.43
C ALA A 321 5.62 -22.58 -2.04
N LEU A 322 6.00 -21.46 -1.44
CA LEU A 322 6.60 -21.42 -0.10
C LEU A 322 5.66 -22.01 0.96
N ARG A 323 4.38 -21.61 0.96
CA ARG A 323 3.35 -22.12 1.89
C ARG A 323 3.16 -23.64 1.80
N ASN A 324 3.46 -24.23 0.64
CA ASN A 324 3.34 -25.67 0.40
C ASN A 324 4.67 -26.43 0.43
N LEU A 325 5.76 -25.80 0.89
CA LEU A 325 7.10 -26.40 0.92
C LEU A 325 7.49 -26.99 -0.46
N ILE A 326 7.31 -26.18 -1.50
CA ILE A 326 7.74 -26.46 -2.88
C ILE A 326 8.76 -25.38 -3.23
N VAL A 327 9.84 -25.75 -3.90
CA VAL A 327 10.85 -24.77 -4.34
C VAL A 327 10.32 -24.02 -5.57
N PRO A 328 10.09 -22.69 -5.49
CA PRO A 328 9.64 -21.92 -6.63
C PRO A 328 10.78 -21.66 -7.62
N ILE A 329 10.47 -21.77 -8.90
CA ILE A 329 11.29 -21.25 -10.00
C ILE A 329 10.69 -19.91 -10.40
N VAL A 330 11.49 -18.84 -10.31
CA VAL A 330 11.09 -17.47 -10.64
C VAL A 330 11.82 -16.97 -11.88
N LEU A 331 11.33 -15.89 -12.50
CA LEU A 331 11.97 -15.35 -13.69
C LEU A 331 13.24 -14.54 -13.38
N SER A 332 13.22 -13.72 -12.32
CA SER A 332 14.34 -12.81 -12.03
C SER A 332 14.77 -12.76 -10.58
N ARG A 333 16.06 -13.00 -10.32
CA ARG A 333 16.69 -12.87 -9.00
C ARG A 333 16.58 -11.46 -8.45
N LYS A 334 16.84 -10.45 -9.29
CA LYS A 334 16.86 -9.04 -8.86
C LYS A 334 15.51 -8.57 -8.31
N VAL A 335 14.39 -9.08 -8.84
CA VAL A 335 13.05 -8.77 -8.32
C VAL A 335 12.87 -9.34 -6.92
N MET A 336 13.30 -10.58 -6.70
CA MET A 336 13.21 -11.25 -5.40
C MET A 336 14.09 -10.61 -4.33
N GLU A 337 15.33 -10.25 -4.68
CA GLU A 337 16.28 -9.60 -3.77
C GLU A 337 15.75 -8.24 -3.30
N LYS A 338 15.19 -7.44 -4.21
CA LYS A 338 14.56 -6.16 -3.87
C LYS A 338 13.36 -6.33 -2.95
N ALA A 339 12.59 -7.40 -3.12
CA ALA A 339 11.48 -7.74 -2.24
C ALA A 339 11.93 -8.30 -0.86
N GLY A 340 13.24 -8.39 -0.60
CA GLY A 340 13.79 -8.87 0.66
C GLY A 340 13.71 -10.39 0.84
N ILE A 341 13.55 -11.14 -0.26
CA ILE A 341 13.45 -12.60 -0.22
C ILE A 341 14.86 -13.22 -0.19
N PRO A 342 15.18 -14.14 0.76
CA PRO A 342 16.50 -14.73 0.84
C PRO A 342 16.86 -15.60 -0.37
N ASN A 343 18.10 -15.48 -0.85
CA ASN A 343 18.57 -16.12 -2.10
C ASN A 343 18.50 -17.66 -2.11
N GLY A 344 18.49 -18.30 -0.94
CA GLY A 344 18.36 -19.76 -0.81
C GLY A 344 16.92 -20.29 -0.78
N THR A 345 15.92 -19.45 -1.09
CA THR A 345 14.50 -19.86 -1.03
C THR A 345 13.87 -20.17 -2.39
N PHE A 346 14.54 -19.82 -3.48
CA PHE A 346 14.05 -19.94 -4.85
C PHE A 346 15.18 -20.23 -5.84
N ILE A 347 14.80 -20.66 -7.04
CA ILE A 347 15.69 -20.78 -8.20
C ILE A 347 15.28 -19.69 -9.19
N ALA A 348 16.19 -18.80 -9.58
CA ALA A 348 15.89 -17.79 -10.59
C ALA A 348 16.37 -18.24 -11.96
N ALA A 349 15.51 -18.12 -12.98
CA ALA A 349 15.84 -18.54 -14.33
C ALA A 349 16.98 -17.71 -14.94
N ASP A 350 17.12 -16.43 -14.53
CA ASP A 350 18.20 -15.53 -14.96
C ASP A 350 19.55 -15.76 -14.29
N ASP A 351 19.67 -16.78 -13.43
CA ASP A 351 20.96 -17.23 -12.90
C ASP A 351 21.70 -18.17 -13.86
N PHE A 352 21.05 -18.64 -14.93
CA PHE A 352 21.57 -19.67 -15.81
C PHE A 352 21.87 -19.10 -17.19
N ASP A 353 22.99 -19.57 -17.78
CA ASP A 353 23.44 -19.13 -19.11
C ASP A 353 22.43 -19.44 -20.22
N ASN A 354 21.58 -20.45 -20.04
CA ASN A 354 20.55 -20.84 -20.98
C ASN A 354 19.52 -21.80 -20.33
N VAL A 355 18.44 -22.07 -21.07
CA VAL A 355 17.35 -22.95 -20.63
C VAL A 355 17.81 -24.40 -20.36
N GLN A 356 18.83 -24.89 -21.08
CA GLN A 356 19.38 -26.23 -20.85
C GLN A 356 20.09 -26.32 -19.49
N ALA A 357 20.90 -25.33 -19.14
CA ALA A 357 21.57 -25.28 -17.84
C ALA A 357 20.56 -25.23 -16.67
N LEU A 358 19.48 -24.47 -16.81
CA LEU A 358 18.38 -24.49 -15.85
C LEU A 358 17.75 -25.89 -15.76
N ALA A 359 17.42 -26.52 -16.89
CA ALA A 359 16.83 -27.86 -16.93
C ALA A 359 17.73 -28.92 -16.27
N ASP A 360 19.04 -28.88 -16.53
CA ASP A 360 20.02 -29.81 -15.97
C ASP A 360 20.17 -29.62 -14.46
N HIS A 361 20.16 -28.38 -13.97
CA HIS A 361 20.16 -28.08 -12.54
C HIS A 361 18.93 -28.66 -11.82
N LEU A 362 17.74 -28.51 -12.42
CA LEU A 362 16.50 -29.07 -11.86
C LEU A 362 16.54 -30.60 -11.79
N LYS A 363 17.05 -31.28 -12.83
CA LYS A 363 17.25 -32.74 -12.83
C LYS A 363 18.25 -33.18 -11.75
N ALA A 364 19.36 -32.44 -11.60
CA ALA A 364 20.37 -32.75 -10.59
C ALA A 364 19.80 -32.67 -9.17
N LEU A 365 18.98 -31.65 -8.88
CA LEU A 365 18.30 -31.50 -7.59
C LEU A 365 17.25 -32.59 -7.32
N GLN A 366 16.58 -33.11 -8.36
CA GLN A 366 15.66 -34.24 -8.20
C GLN A 366 16.40 -35.52 -7.74
N MET A 367 17.64 -35.70 -8.19
CA MET A 367 18.49 -36.84 -7.84
C MET A 367 19.17 -36.68 -6.46
N ASP A 368 19.39 -35.45 -6.01
CA ASP A 368 20.05 -35.11 -4.76
C ASP A 368 19.08 -34.43 -3.79
N LYS A 369 18.33 -35.26 -3.03
CA LYS A 369 17.32 -34.78 -2.09
C LYS A 369 17.90 -33.94 -0.96
N ASP A 370 19.16 -34.12 -0.60
CA ASP A 370 19.81 -33.32 0.45
C ASP A 370 20.07 -31.89 -0.04
N LYS A 371 20.56 -31.72 -1.28
CA LYS A 371 20.66 -30.39 -1.90
C LYS A 371 19.30 -29.74 -2.08
N TYR A 372 18.29 -30.50 -2.51
CA TYR A 372 16.92 -29.98 -2.61
C TYR A 372 16.39 -29.51 -1.25
N MET A 373 16.60 -30.28 -0.18
CA MET A 373 16.21 -29.87 1.19
C MET A 373 16.90 -28.58 1.66
N GLY A 374 18.10 -28.28 1.15
CA GLY A 374 18.81 -27.03 1.43
C GLY A 374 18.00 -25.77 1.12
N TYR A 375 17.08 -25.82 0.14
CA TYR A 375 16.19 -24.71 -0.21
C TYR A 375 15.11 -24.43 0.84
N PHE A 376 14.96 -25.28 1.87
CA PHE A 376 14.05 -25.06 2.99
C PHE A 376 14.74 -24.51 4.24
N ASN A 377 16.04 -24.17 4.19
CA ASN A 377 16.74 -23.63 5.36
C ASN A 377 16.11 -22.33 5.92
N TRP A 378 15.39 -21.57 5.10
CA TRP A 378 14.65 -20.39 5.55
C TRP A 378 13.59 -20.70 6.60
N THR A 379 13.05 -21.92 6.65
CA THR A 379 12.03 -22.31 7.63
C THR A 379 12.56 -22.32 9.08
N LYS A 380 13.88 -22.29 9.27
CA LYS A 380 14.55 -22.14 10.56
C LYS A 380 14.55 -20.70 11.07
N THR A 381 14.31 -19.73 10.19
CA THR A 381 14.34 -18.30 10.48
C THR A 381 12.94 -17.69 10.47
N TYR A 382 12.05 -18.22 9.64
CA TYR A 382 10.71 -17.68 9.43
C TYR A 382 9.62 -18.65 9.87
N GLN A 383 8.57 -18.11 10.49
CA GLN A 383 7.44 -18.88 10.96
C GLN A 383 6.55 -19.34 9.79
N LYS A 384 5.78 -20.43 10.00
CA LYS A 384 4.68 -20.86 9.14
C LYS A 384 3.75 -19.69 8.87
N TYR A 385 3.36 -19.57 7.61
CA TYR A 385 2.49 -18.49 7.17
C TYR A 385 1.21 -18.41 7.99
N ARG A 386 0.89 -17.19 8.40
CA ARG A 386 -0.44 -16.77 8.85
C ARG A 386 -0.80 -15.52 8.05
N SER A 387 -1.90 -15.59 7.31
CA SER A 387 -2.42 -14.43 6.58
C SER A 387 -2.57 -13.24 7.52
N GLY A 388 -1.90 -12.13 7.21
CA GLY A 388 -2.03 -10.86 7.94
C GLY A 388 -1.25 -10.76 9.26
N ASP A 389 -0.24 -11.59 9.50
CA ASP A 389 0.65 -11.41 10.66
C ASP A 389 1.66 -10.26 10.41
N GLY A 390 1.70 -9.30 11.32
CA GLY A 390 2.71 -8.23 11.36
C GLY A 390 2.48 -6.99 10.46
N ILE A 391 1.44 -6.99 9.62
CA ILE A 391 1.10 -5.86 8.74
C ILE A 391 -0.31 -5.35 9.09
N GLN A 392 -0.43 -4.07 9.45
CA GLN A 392 -1.75 -3.44 9.63
C GLN A 392 -2.51 -3.49 8.29
N PRO A 393 -3.77 -3.97 8.27
CA PRO A 393 -4.53 -4.11 7.03
C PRO A 393 -4.59 -2.78 6.25
N PRO A 394 -4.44 -2.78 4.91
CA PRO A 394 -4.42 -1.56 4.12
C PRO A 394 -5.64 -0.65 4.34
N LEU A 395 -6.84 -1.21 4.52
CA LEU A 395 -8.03 -0.41 4.81
C LEU A 395 -8.05 0.15 6.23
N CYS A 396 -7.41 -0.51 7.20
CA CYS A 396 -7.26 0.05 8.53
C CYS A 396 -6.32 1.27 8.51
N GLN A 397 -5.18 1.17 7.81
CA GLN A 397 -4.29 2.32 7.58
C GLN A 397 -5.01 3.46 6.85
N LEU A 398 -5.82 3.12 5.84
CA LEU A 398 -6.61 4.12 5.13
C LEU A 398 -7.67 4.77 6.01
N CYS A 399 -8.33 4.00 6.88
CA CYS A 399 -9.30 4.52 7.83
C CYS A 399 -8.65 5.46 8.86
N GLU A 400 -7.46 5.10 9.35
CA GLU A 400 -6.63 5.98 10.19
C GLU A 400 -6.31 7.32 9.48
N ILE A 401 -5.84 7.27 8.24
CA ILE A 401 -5.56 8.48 7.44
C ILE A 401 -6.84 9.31 7.25
N ALA A 402 -7.99 8.67 7.02
CA ALA A 402 -9.27 9.37 6.87
C ALA A 402 -9.64 10.13 8.15
N HIS A 403 -9.42 9.55 9.34
CA HIS A 403 -9.61 10.22 10.62
C HIS A 403 -8.65 11.41 10.80
N GLN A 404 -7.37 11.23 10.50
CA GLN A 404 -6.36 12.30 10.59
C GLN A 404 -6.70 13.49 9.68
N GLN A 405 -7.10 13.21 8.44
CA GLN A 405 -7.51 14.23 7.47
C GLN A 405 -8.69 15.06 7.97
N ARG A 406 -9.71 14.42 8.57
CA ARG A 406 -10.88 15.12 9.11
C ARG A 406 -10.56 15.99 10.32
N GLN A 407 -9.58 15.59 11.12
CA GLN A 407 -9.12 16.36 12.28
C GLN A 407 -8.25 17.57 11.87
N LYS A 408 -8.01 17.77 10.56
CA LYS A 408 -7.06 18.75 9.99
C LYS A 408 -5.65 18.61 10.58
N ASP A 409 -5.37 17.45 11.15
CA ASP A 409 -4.11 17.13 11.79
C ASP A 409 -3.17 16.50 10.76
N LYS A 410 -2.04 17.18 10.52
CA LYS A 410 -0.77 16.68 9.94
C LYS A 410 -0.79 15.99 8.56
N PHE A 411 -1.91 15.51 8.02
CA PHE A 411 -1.94 14.89 6.69
C PHE A 411 -2.03 15.98 5.62
N LYS A 412 -0.90 16.25 4.95
CA LYS A 412 -0.89 17.09 3.74
C LYS A 412 -1.05 16.16 2.54
N PRO A 413 -2.22 16.11 1.88
CA PRO A 413 -2.39 15.26 0.71
C PRO A 413 -1.44 15.71 -0.39
N TYR A 414 -0.42 14.89 -0.68
CA TYR A 414 0.39 15.06 -1.87
C TYR A 414 -0.29 14.36 -3.04
N THR A 415 0.04 14.80 -4.25
CA THR A 415 -0.46 14.15 -5.45
C THR A 415 0.50 13.02 -5.83
N VAL A 416 -0.04 11.81 -5.99
CA VAL A 416 0.75 10.63 -6.34
C VAL A 416 1.17 10.73 -7.82
N GLN A 417 2.49 10.73 -8.07
CA GLN A 417 3.09 10.86 -9.40
C GLN A 417 3.18 9.49 -10.11
N LEU A 418 2.02 8.97 -10.54
CA LEU A 418 1.88 7.62 -11.13
C LEU A 418 2.76 7.33 -12.34
N ASP A 419 3.01 8.34 -13.14
CA ASP A 419 3.92 8.35 -14.29
C ASP A 419 5.39 8.12 -13.93
N THR A 420 5.77 8.29 -12.66
CA THR A 420 7.15 8.05 -12.21
C THR A 420 7.28 6.72 -11.46
N PHE A 421 6.33 6.39 -10.58
CA PHE A 421 6.43 5.20 -9.72
C PHE A 421 5.69 3.96 -10.27
N TRP A 422 4.68 4.15 -11.12
CA TRP A 422 3.81 3.08 -11.65
C TRP A 422 3.71 3.12 -13.19
N ASP A 423 4.83 3.39 -13.84
CA ASP A 423 4.93 3.44 -15.30
C ASP A 423 5.33 2.07 -15.88
N LYS A 424 4.94 1.82 -17.14
CA LYS A 424 5.38 0.66 -17.94
C LYS A 424 6.89 0.46 -17.95
N TRP A 425 7.71 1.51 -17.85
CA TRP A 425 9.18 1.41 -17.83
C TRP A 425 9.74 0.72 -16.59
N GLN A 426 8.94 0.60 -15.52
CA GLN A 426 9.28 -0.17 -14.31
C GLN A 426 9.21 -1.69 -14.54
N CYS A 427 8.72 -2.12 -15.71
CA CYS A 427 8.57 -3.50 -16.11
C CYS A 427 9.40 -3.81 -17.36
N LYS A 428 10.10 -4.94 -17.36
CA LYS A 428 10.76 -5.49 -18.55
C LYS A 428 9.74 -6.31 -19.35
N LYS A 429 9.40 -5.83 -20.56
CA LYS A 429 8.66 -6.61 -21.55
C LYS A 429 9.59 -7.60 -22.23
N ASN A 430 9.06 -8.74 -22.67
CA ASN A 430 9.80 -9.80 -23.38
C ASN A 430 11.07 -10.26 -22.63
N PHE A 431 11.07 -10.17 -21.30
CA PHE A 431 12.22 -10.49 -20.45
C PHE A 431 12.82 -11.85 -20.82
N VAL A 432 11.99 -12.87 -20.97
CA VAL A 432 12.45 -14.22 -21.34
C VAL A 432 13.17 -14.22 -22.69
N GLN A 433 12.62 -13.55 -23.70
CA GLN A 433 13.21 -13.51 -25.04
C GLN A 433 14.49 -12.70 -25.10
N GLU A 434 14.63 -11.66 -24.28
CA GLU A 434 15.78 -10.77 -24.30
C GLU A 434 16.92 -11.26 -23.39
N GLU A 435 16.59 -11.87 -22.26
CA GLU A 435 17.55 -12.15 -21.19
C GLU A 435 17.80 -13.65 -20.98
N LEU A 436 16.91 -14.55 -21.43
CA LEU A 436 17.05 -15.99 -21.18
C LEU A 436 17.15 -16.83 -22.46
N ILE A 437 16.45 -16.40 -23.50
CA ILE A 437 16.32 -17.10 -24.79
C ILE A 437 16.83 -16.20 -25.92
N SER A 438 17.43 -15.05 -25.62
CA SER A 438 17.97 -14.22 -26.69
C SER A 438 18.95 -15.05 -27.49
N GLU A 439 18.87 -14.89 -28.81
CA GLU A 439 19.88 -15.46 -29.72
C GLU A 439 21.31 -15.03 -29.31
N ASN A 440 21.45 -14.02 -28.44
CA ASN A 440 22.68 -13.58 -27.80
C ASN A 440 23.18 -14.48 -26.65
N MET A 441 22.35 -15.24 -25.95
CA MET A 441 22.79 -16.30 -25.02
C MET A 441 23.03 -17.64 -25.75
N ALA A 442 22.44 -17.81 -26.93
CA ALA A 442 22.81 -18.86 -27.88
C ALA A 442 24.01 -18.48 -28.77
N LEU A 443 24.59 -17.27 -28.61
CA LEU A 443 25.91 -16.97 -29.13
C LEU A 443 26.94 -17.66 -28.25
N GLY A 444 27.18 -18.94 -28.56
CA GLY A 444 28.54 -19.43 -28.50
C GLY A 444 29.47 -18.37 -29.08
N ASN A 445 30.54 -18.07 -28.35
CA ASN A 445 31.51 -17.00 -28.51
C ASN A 445 32.25 -16.99 -29.88
N HIS A 446 31.53 -16.99 -31.01
CA HIS A 446 32.12 -16.97 -32.34
C HIS A 446 32.48 -15.54 -32.72
N VAL A 447 33.71 -15.19 -32.38
CA VAL A 447 34.40 -13.99 -32.81
C VAL A 447 34.98 -14.23 -34.19
N CYS A 448 34.71 -13.35 -35.16
CA CYS A 448 35.34 -13.46 -36.47
C CYS A 448 36.85 -13.31 -36.34
N SER A 449 37.62 -14.32 -36.72
CA SER A 449 39.08 -14.29 -36.60
C SER A 449 39.78 -13.30 -37.54
N ILE A 450 39.04 -12.66 -38.45
CA ILE A 450 39.57 -11.64 -39.36
C ILE A 450 39.41 -10.23 -38.78
N CYS A 451 38.22 -9.90 -38.25
CA CYS A 451 37.92 -8.54 -37.77
C CYS A 451 37.77 -8.44 -36.25
N HIS A 452 37.79 -9.58 -35.54
CA HIS A 452 37.62 -9.71 -34.09
C HIS A 452 36.29 -9.18 -33.52
N HIS A 453 35.26 -9.01 -34.36
CA HIS A 453 33.91 -8.66 -33.92
C HIS A 453 33.02 -9.91 -33.83
N ALA A 454 31.98 -9.84 -33.00
CA ALA A 454 30.98 -10.90 -32.85
C ALA A 454 30.22 -11.15 -34.17
N ILE A 455 29.92 -12.42 -34.46
CA ILE A 455 29.18 -12.83 -35.65
C ILE A 455 27.74 -13.19 -35.26
N GLY A 456 26.74 -12.44 -35.73
CA GLY A 456 25.31 -12.73 -35.52
C GLY A 456 24.76 -13.82 -36.46
N TYR A 457 23.66 -14.48 -36.06
CA TYR A 457 23.08 -15.65 -36.73
C TYR A 457 22.72 -15.44 -38.22
N TYR A 458 22.37 -14.22 -38.62
CA TYR A 458 21.89 -13.93 -39.99
C TYR A 458 22.96 -13.46 -40.98
N ASN A 459 24.24 -13.37 -40.56
CA ASN A 459 25.36 -12.91 -41.39
C ASN A 459 26.62 -13.74 -41.15
N ASN A 460 26.54 -15.06 -41.30
CA ASN A 460 27.69 -15.94 -41.16
C ASN A 460 27.89 -16.83 -42.41
N ASN A 461 29.15 -16.98 -42.81
CA ASN A 461 29.57 -18.01 -43.76
C ASN A 461 30.39 -19.04 -42.98
N THR A 462 29.82 -20.23 -42.80
CA THR A 462 30.52 -21.38 -42.24
C THR A 462 31.16 -22.17 -43.36
N LEU A 463 32.50 -22.24 -43.38
CA LEU A 463 33.23 -23.05 -44.35
C LEU A 463 33.10 -24.55 -44.02
N PRO A 464 33.35 -25.47 -44.97
CA PRO A 464 33.27 -26.92 -44.74
C PRO A 464 34.16 -27.46 -43.60
N CYS A 465 35.19 -26.71 -43.22
CA CYS A 465 36.06 -27.00 -42.08
C CYS A 465 35.48 -26.58 -40.71
N GLY A 466 34.28 -26.00 -40.67
CA GLY A 466 33.61 -25.53 -39.45
C GLY A 466 33.95 -24.11 -39.00
N HIS A 467 34.88 -23.41 -39.67
CA HIS A 467 35.22 -22.02 -39.33
C HIS A 467 34.19 -21.01 -39.84
N VAL A 468 33.91 -19.99 -39.02
CA VAL A 468 32.83 -19.01 -39.23
C VAL A 468 33.41 -17.60 -39.39
N PHE A 469 32.95 -16.87 -40.41
CA PHE A 469 33.38 -15.49 -40.71
C PHE A 469 32.20 -14.60 -41.13
N HIS A 470 32.32 -13.27 -40.97
CA HIS A 470 31.38 -12.34 -41.62
C HIS A 470 31.51 -12.44 -43.15
N PRO A 471 30.41 -12.34 -43.92
CA PRO A 471 30.43 -12.37 -45.39
C PRO A 471 31.43 -11.36 -45.99
N GLN A 472 31.45 -10.12 -45.49
CA GLN A 472 32.40 -9.10 -45.96
C GLN A 472 33.85 -9.41 -45.58
N CYS A 473 34.10 -10.13 -44.49
CA CYS A 473 35.44 -10.53 -44.07
C CYS A 473 35.96 -11.73 -44.87
N LEU A 474 35.07 -12.64 -45.27
CA LEU A 474 35.42 -13.82 -46.07
C LEU A 474 35.56 -13.50 -47.57
N ALA A 475 34.79 -12.55 -48.10
CA ALA A 475 34.74 -12.25 -49.54
C ALA A 475 36.12 -12.02 -50.18
N PRO A 476 37.08 -11.29 -49.57
CA PRO A 476 38.44 -11.13 -50.13
C PRO A 476 39.24 -12.42 -50.21
N TRP A 477 38.84 -13.46 -49.47
CA TRP A 477 39.56 -14.74 -49.36
C TRP A 477 39.02 -15.82 -50.30
N LEU A 478 37.80 -15.66 -50.81
CA LEU A 478 37.19 -16.62 -51.75
C LEU A 478 38.04 -16.89 -53.01
N PRO A 479 38.76 -15.91 -53.61
CA PRO A 479 39.64 -16.18 -54.75
C PRO A 479 40.79 -17.17 -54.46
N TYR A 480 41.17 -17.35 -53.19
CA TYR A 480 42.26 -18.26 -52.79
C TYR A 480 41.76 -19.69 -52.53
N ASN A 481 40.45 -19.95 -52.64
CA ASN A 481 39.83 -21.26 -52.51
C ASN A 481 40.20 -22.05 -51.23
N ALA A 482 40.61 -21.37 -50.16
CA ALA A 482 41.05 -21.99 -48.91
C ALA A 482 40.56 -21.20 -47.68
N CYS A 483 40.32 -21.92 -46.59
CA CYS A 483 39.95 -21.30 -45.31
C CYS A 483 41.07 -20.39 -44.76
N PRO A 484 40.79 -19.14 -44.36
CA PRO A 484 41.79 -18.24 -43.78
C PRO A 484 42.46 -18.76 -42.50
N MET A 485 41.78 -19.61 -41.73
CA MET A 485 42.27 -20.13 -40.45
C MET A 485 43.03 -21.44 -40.57
N CYS A 486 42.50 -22.40 -41.32
CA CYS A 486 43.07 -23.76 -41.39
C CYS A 486 43.50 -24.20 -42.79
N ARG A 487 43.36 -23.32 -43.80
CA ARG A 487 43.73 -23.56 -45.20
C ARG A 487 43.02 -24.73 -45.88
N THR A 488 41.97 -25.29 -45.27
CA THR A 488 41.14 -26.33 -45.90
C THR A 488 40.51 -25.79 -47.19
N PRO A 489 40.58 -26.51 -48.32
CA PRO A 489 39.97 -26.10 -49.57
C PRO A 489 38.46 -25.91 -49.46
N ILE A 490 37.91 -24.90 -50.14
CA ILE A 490 36.48 -24.54 -50.07
C ILE A 490 35.63 -25.38 -51.05
N HIS A 491 36.24 -26.16 -51.95
CA HIS A 491 35.55 -27.07 -52.87
C HIS A 491 35.51 -28.51 -52.36
N TYR A 492 34.32 -29.10 -52.24
CA TYR A 492 34.13 -30.55 -52.01
C TYR A 492 33.45 -31.20 -53.24
N SER A 493 33.97 -32.37 -53.63
CA SER A 493 33.65 -33.16 -54.81
C SER A 493 32.56 -34.21 -54.56
N GLY A 494 31.51 -34.23 -55.38
CA GLY A 494 30.52 -35.32 -55.50
C GLY A 494 29.76 -35.25 -56.85
N PRO A 495 29.35 -36.38 -57.46
CA PRO A 495 28.98 -36.44 -58.89
C PRO A 495 27.52 -36.03 -59.18
N TRP A 496 27.32 -35.35 -60.32
CA TRP A 496 26.02 -34.85 -60.82
C TRP A 496 25.26 -35.92 -61.64
N PRO A 497 23.92 -36.05 -61.52
CA PRO A 497 23.09 -36.70 -62.53
C PRO A 497 22.64 -35.70 -63.60
N ASN A 498 23.03 -35.97 -64.86
CA ASN A 498 22.57 -35.29 -66.06
C ASN A 498 21.11 -35.66 -66.40
N GLN A 499 20.24 -34.66 -66.63
CA GLN A 499 19.16 -34.72 -67.65
C GLN A 499 18.85 -33.32 -68.21
N PRO A 500 18.60 -33.16 -69.53
CA PRO A 500 18.22 -31.89 -70.15
C PRO A 500 16.69 -31.71 -70.26
N TRP A 501 16.20 -30.49 -70.05
CA TRP A 501 14.78 -30.09 -70.25
C TRP A 501 14.50 -29.71 -71.73
N PRO A 502 13.29 -29.95 -72.27
CA PRO A 502 12.99 -29.75 -73.68
C PRO A 502 12.62 -28.30 -74.04
N ASN A 503 13.13 -27.84 -75.19
CA ASN A 503 12.85 -26.56 -75.83
C ASN A 503 11.45 -26.55 -76.47
N SER A 504 10.48 -25.75 -76.01
CA SER A 504 9.31 -25.33 -76.80
C SER A 504 8.36 -24.30 -76.15
N TRP A 505 8.78 -23.06 -75.84
CA TRP A 505 7.81 -21.96 -75.62
C TRP A 505 8.32 -20.63 -76.23
N PRO A 506 7.56 -19.94 -77.12
CA PRO A 506 8.01 -18.70 -77.76
C PRO A 506 7.77 -17.43 -76.90
N ASN A 507 8.74 -16.50 -76.94
CA ASN A 507 8.62 -15.05 -76.66
C ASN A 507 8.07 -14.56 -75.30
N VAL A 508 8.50 -15.16 -74.18
CA VAL A 508 8.26 -14.59 -72.82
C VAL A 508 9.32 -13.54 -72.43
N HIS A 509 10.53 -13.61 -73.00
CA HIS A 509 11.67 -12.77 -72.60
C HIS A 509 11.44 -11.27 -72.78
N ASN A 510 10.79 -10.86 -73.87
CA ASN A 510 10.59 -9.44 -74.18
C ASN A 510 9.48 -8.79 -73.33
N ILE A 511 8.45 -9.55 -72.94
CA ILE A 511 7.37 -9.07 -72.06
C ILE A 511 7.88 -8.96 -70.62
N VAL A 512 8.64 -9.94 -70.16
CA VAL A 512 9.22 -9.94 -68.81
C VAL A 512 10.27 -8.84 -68.65
N GLN A 513 11.11 -8.57 -69.65
CA GLN A 513 12.09 -7.47 -69.60
C GLN A 513 11.42 -6.09 -69.55
N HIS A 514 10.33 -5.86 -70.28
CA HIS A 514 9.61 -4.58 -70.23
C HIS A 514 8.97 -4.33 -68.85
N HIS A 515 8.39 -5.37 -68.22
CA HIS A 515 7.82 -5.25 -66.88
C HIS A 515 8.88 -5.18 -65.77
N LEU A 516 10.00 -5.89 -65.89
CA LEU A 516 11.11 -5.84 -64.93
C LEU A 516 11.77 -4.46 -64.91
N THR A 517 11.99 -3.83 -66.05
CA THR A 517 12.67 -2.52 -66.11
C THR A 517 11.82 -1.41 -65.47
N ASN A 518 10.50 -1.42 -65.71
CA ASN A 518 9.57 -0.47 -65.09
C ASN A 518 9.39 -0.72 -63.58
N ALA A 519 9.33 -1.99 -63.17
CA ALA A 519 9.30 -2.35 -61.75
C ALA A 519 10.59 -1.95 -61.02
N HIS A 520 11.76 -2.09 -61.66
CA HIS A 520 13.04 -1.73 -61.07
C HIS A 520 13.18 -0.22 -60.86
N GLY A 521 12.70 0.61 -61.79
CA GLY A 521 12.70 2.07 -61.63
C GLY A 521 11.82 2.55 -60.47
N VAL A 522 10.63 1.97 -60.30
CA VAL A 522 9.71 2.29 -59.20
C VAL A 522 10.26 1.81 -57.86
N VAL A 523 10.84 0.61 -57.81
CA VAL A 523 11.48 0.07 -56.60
C VAL A 523 12.69 0.92 -56.18
N GLN A 524 13.51 1.41 -57.12
CA GLN A 524 14.64 2.28 -56.81
C GLN A 524 14.20 3.65 -56.27
N GLN A 525 13.12 4.23 -56.80
CA GLN A 525 12.56 5.49 -56.26
C GLN A 525 11.99 5.31 -54.85
N HIS A 526 11.29 4.21 -54.59
CA HIS A 526 10.79 3.91 -53.24
C HIS A 526 11.92 3.60 -52.26
N LEU A 527 12.97 2.88 -52.69
CA LEU A 527 14.13 2.58 -51.86
C LEU A 527 14.90 3.85 -51.48
N ALA A 528 15.16 4.76 -52.43
CA ALA A 528 15.80 6.03 -52.16
C ALA A 528 14.96 6.93 -51.22
N SER A 529 13.63 6.85 -51.31
CA SER A 529 12.73 7.59 -50.45
C SER A 529 12.65 6.99 -49.04
N ALA A 530 12.66 5.66 -48.93
CA ALA A 530 12.73 4.95 -47.65
C ALA A 530 14.08 5.20 -46.95
N GLN A 531 15.19 5.22 -47.68
CA GLN A 531 16.52 5.53 -47.14
C GLN A 531 16.60 6.96 -46.62
N ARG A 532 16.00 7.95 -47.32
CA ARG A 532 15.91 9.33 -46.84
C ARG A 532 15.06 9.45 -45.57
N LEU A 533 13.90 8.81 -45.54
CA LEU A 533 13.05 8.79 -44.34
C LEU A 533 13.76 8.11 -43.15
N GLN A 534 14.53 7.05 -43.41
CA GLN A 534 15.32 6.38 -42.39
C GLN A 534 16.45 7.28 -41.86
N SER A 535 17.19 7.99 -42.74
CA SER A 535 18.22 8.93 -42.29
C SER A 535 17.65 10.10 -41.50
N ASP A 536 16.49 10.64 -41.91
CA ASP A 536 15.83 11.73 -41.20
C ASP A 536 15.30 11.27 -39.85
N ALA A 537 14.74 10.05 -39.77
CA ALA A 537 14.30 9.45 -38.53
C ALA A 537 15.48 9.21 -37.56
N MET A 538 16.62 8.72 -38.06
CA MET A 538 17.83 8.53 -37.26
C MET A 538 18.40 9.85 -36.75
N ALA A 539 18.47 10.88 -37.60
CA ALA A 539 18.92 12.21 -37.19
C ALA A 539 18.00 12.84 -36.14
N ASN A 540 16.68 12.69 -36.29
CA ASN A 540 15.72 13.19 -35.32
C ASN A 540 15.78 12.41 -34.00
N ALA A 541 15.95 11.08 -34.04
CA ALA A 541 16.14 10.24 -32.86
C ALA A 541 17.40 10.64 -32.08
N GLN A 542 18.51 10.91 -32.79
CA GLN A 542 19.76 11.34 -32.16
C GLN A 542 19.65 12.74 -31.54
N ARG A 543 18.90 13.65 -32.17
CA ARG A 543 18.61 14.98 -31.59
C ARG A 543 17.78 14.85 -30.31
N VAL A 544 16.70 14.07 -30.35
CA VAL A 544 15.84 13.81 -29.18
C VAL A 544 16.63 13.14 -28.05
N GLN A 545 17.50 12.18 -28.36
CA GLN A 545 18.36 11.54 -27.38
C GLN A 545 19.35 12.53 -26.74
N THR A 546 19.94 13.42 -27.53
CA THR A 546 20.88 14.43 -27.04
C THR A 546 20.19 15.46 -26.14
N GLU A 547 19.00 15.92 -26.53
CA GLU A 547 18.17 16.81 -25.71
C GLU A 547 17.72 16.14 -24.40
N ALA A 548 17.30 14.87 -24.46
CA ALA A 548 16.94 14.10 -23.28
C ALA A 548 18.13 13.89 -22.32
N MET A 549 19.32 13.60 -22.85
CA MET A 549 20.55 13.51 -22.05
C MET A 549 20.91 14.85 -21.39
N ALA A 550 20.80 15.96 -22.12
CA ALA A 550 21.04 17.30 -21.58
C ALA A 550 20.05 17.65 -20.46
N GLN A 551 18.77 17.31 -20.62
CA GLN A 551 17.73 17.50 -19.60
C GLN A 551 17.98 16.61 -18.37
N ALA A 552 18.36 15.35 -18.57
CA ALA A 552 18.70 14.43 -17.48
C ALA A 552 19.91 14.93 -16.67
N HIS A 553 20.96 15.42 -17.33
CA HIS A 553 22.11 16.04 -16.65
C HIS A 553 21.74 17.33 -15.91
N ALA A 554 20.85 18.17 -16.46
CA ALA A 554 20.36 19.36 -15.77
C ALA A 554 19.53 19.00 -14.52
N ALA A 555 18.65 18.01 -14.62
CA ALA A 555 17.86 17.51 -13.50
C ALA A 555 18.74 16.89 -12.40
N SER A 556 19.72 16.06 -12.79
CA SER A 556 20.67 15.44 -11.85
C SER A 556 21.48 16.48 -11.08
N ARG A 557 21.89 17.58 -11.74
CA ARG A 557 22.56 18.71 -11.06
C ARG A 557 21.65 19.41 -10.05
N ARG A 558 20.39 19.69 -10.40
CA ARG A 558 19.40 20.29 -9.48
C ARG A 558 19.15 19.41 -8.26
N ILE A 559 18.94 18.11 -8.46
CA ILE A 559 18.76 17.14 -7.36
C ILE A 559 19.99 17.11 -6.45
N SER A 560 21.19 17.14 -7.04
CA SER A 560 22.44 17.16 -6.27
C SER A 560 22.62 18.44 -5.45
N GLU A 561 22.22 19.59 -5.99
CA GLU A 561 22.24 20.89 -5.29
C GLU A 561 21.21 20.94 -4.17
N GLU A 562 19.99 20.47 -4.41
CA GLU A 562 18.93 20.36 -3.40
C GLU A 562 19.30 19.38 -2.28
N ALA A 563 19.92 18.24 -2.63
CA ALA A 563 20.42 17.27 -1.65
C ALA A 563 21.52 17.88 -0.77
N ARG A 564 22.45 18.65 -1.35
CA ARG A 564 23.47 19.39 -0.58
C ARG A 564 22.84 20.44 0.34
N ALA A 565 21.88 21.21 -0.16
CA ALA A 565 21.16 22.20 0.64
C ALA A 565 20.37 21.55 1.79
N SER A 566 19.73 20.41 1.53
CA SER A 566 19.00 19.62 2.52
C SER A 566 19.94 19.05 3.59
N ALA A 567 21.07 18.46 3.19
CA ALA A 567 22.09 17.97 4.10
C ALA A 567 22.66 19.10 4.98
N GLN A 568 22.80 20.31 4.45
CA GLN A 568 23.23 21.48 5.21
C GLN A 568 22.18 21.95 6.21
N ARG A 569 20.88 21.90 5.87
CA ARG A 569 19.78 22.16 6.82
C ARG A 569 19.77 21.15 7.95
N VAL A 570 19.84 19.85 7.64
CA VAL A 570 19.91 18.77 8.64
C VAL A 570 21.12 18.93 9.56
N ARG A 571 22.31 19.24 9.02
CA ARG A 571 23.50 19.52 9.84
C ARG A 571 23.31 20.74 10.76
N THR A 572 22.61 21.76 10.29
CA THR A 572 22.37 22.98 11.07
C THR A 572 21.36 22.72 12.19
N GLU A 573 20.28 21.99 11.89
CA GLU A 573 19.29 21.53 12.88
C GLU A 573 19.92 20.59 13.92
N ALA A 574 20.74 19.62 13.48
CA ALA A 574 21.45 18.73 14.39
C ALA A 574 22.40 19.51 15.32
N ARG A 575 23.08 20.55 14.82
CA ARG A 575 23.90 21.45 15.65
C ARG A 575 23.04 22.27 16.62
N ALA A 576 21.87 22.74 16.20
CA ALA A 576 20.94 23.46 17.06
C ALA A 576 20.37 22.56 18.17
N GLN A 577 19.96 21.34 17.84
CA GLN A 577 19.52 20.32 18.79
C GLN A 577 20.63 19.93 19.77
N ALA A 578 21.85 19.74 19.29
CA ALA A 578 22.99 19.46 20.17
C ALA A 578 23.28 20.62 21.14
N ARG A 579 23.12 21.89 20.70
CA ARG A 579 23.23 23.06 21.58
C ARG A 579 22.08 23.11 22.60
N ALA A 580 20.86 22.81 22.18
CA ALA A 580 19.70 22.75 23.07
C ALA A 580 19.84 21.64 24.13
N ALA A 581 20.29 20.44 23.71
CA ALA A 581 20.57 19.34 24.61
C ALA A 581 21.68 19.67 25.61
N ARG A 582 22.74 20.38 25.18
CA ARG A 582 23.78 20.88 26.10
C ARG A 582 23.24 21.89 27.10
N ARG A 583 22.38 22.82 26.69
CA ARG A 583 21.72 23.77 27.61
C ARG A 583 20.83 23.04 28.61
N MET A 584 19.98 22.13 28.16
CA MET A 584 19.16 21.30 29.03
C MET A 584 20.00 20.47 30.01
N SER A 585 21.13 19.91 29.56
CA SER A 585 22.05 19.17 30.43
C SER A 585 22.70 20.08 31.47
N GLN A 586 23.11 21.30 31.09
CA GLN A 586 23.64 22.30 32.02
C GLN A 586 22.58 22.78 33.02
N GLU A 587 21.35 23.01 32.58
CA GLU A 587 20.21 23.35 33.44
C GLU A 587 19.87 22.19 34.38
N ALA A 588 19.87 20.95 33.90
CA ALA A 588 19.66 19.77 34.74
C ALA A 588 20.77 19.61 35.78
N GLN A 589 22.04 19.86 35.42
CA GLN A 589 23.16 19.87 36.36
C GLN A 589 23.06 21.02 37.36
N ALA A 590 22.63 22.20 36.95
CA ALA A 590 22.40 23.34 37.84
C ALA A 590 21.24 23.06 38.82
N ASN A 591 20.14 22.48 38.33
CA ASN A 591 19.02 22.06 39.15
C ASN A 591 19.40 20.93 40.11
N ALA A 592 20.22 19.96 39.68
CA ALA A 592 20.75 18.91 40.54
C ALA A 592 21.65 19.47 41.64
N ARG A 593 22.48 20.48 41.35
CA ARG A 593 23.27 21.21 42.36
C ARG A 593 22.40 22.01 43.33
N GLN A 594 21.34 22.67 42.85
CA GLN A 594 20.39 23.34 43.73
C GLN A 594 19.63 22.34 44.63
N GLN A 595 19.25 21.17 44.08
CA GLN A 595 18.60 20.12 44.85
C GLN A 595 19.55 19.47 45.86
N SER A 596 20.83 19.28 45.54
CA SER A 596 21.83 18.77 46.50
C SER A 596 22.07 19.77 47.62
N HIS A 597 22.20 21.07 47.33
CA HIS A 597 22.29 22.11 48.35
C HIS A 597 21.01 22.19 49.21
N GLY A 598 19.83 22.02 48.60
CA GLY A 598 18.56 21.95 49.32
C GLY A 598 18.34 20.66 50.11
N ALA A 599 19.07 19.59 49.80
CA ALA A 599 19.08 18.33 50.55
C ALA A 599 20.08 18.38 51.72
N GLU A 600 21.26 18.99 51.53
CA GLU A 600 22.23 19.26 52.61
C GLU A 600 21.66 20.22 53.66
N ASN A 601 20.99 21.30 53.24
CA ASN A 601 20.32 22.21 54.18
C ASN A 601 19.15 21.53 54.93
N ARG A 602 18.44 20.57 54.31
CA ARG A 602 17.40 19.77 54.98
C ARG A 602 17.96 18.67 55.87
N ALA A 603 19.16 18.15 55.57
CA ALA A 603 19.86 17.20 56.42
C ALA A 603 20.45 17.89 57.67
N GLN A 604 20.96 19.11 57.54
CA GLN A 604 21.38 19.94 58.68
C GLN A 604 20.20 20.38 59.55
N TYR A 605 19.04 20.74 58.96
CA TYR A 605 17.83 21.07 59.74
C TYR A 605 17.19 19.86 60.45
N ARG A 606 17.45 18.63 59.98
CA ARG A 606 16.99 17.38 60.61
C ARG A 606 17.89 16.91 61.77
N GLN A 607 19.11 17.43 61.90
CA GLN A 607 20.03 17.14 63.01
C GLN A 607 19.97 18.16 64.16
N SER A 608 19.18 19.23 64.04
CA SER A 608 19.12 20.32 65.05
C SER A 608 17.80 20.42 65.83
N GLN A 609 16.96 19.38 65.83
CA GLN A 609 15.70 19.39 66.57
C GLN A 609 15.99 19.20 68.07
N ASN A 610 15.63 20.18 68.90
CA ASN A 610 15.88 20.16 70.35
C ASN A 610 14.84 19.30 71.06
N ASN A 611 15.05 17.99 71.08
CA ASN A 611 14.18 17.02 71.75
C ASN A 611 14.70 16.73 73.17
N TRP A 612 13.85 16.97 74.18
CA TRP A 612 14.20 16.83 75.60
C TRP A 612 13.09 16.13 76.38
N VAL A 613 13.50 15.28 77.32
CA VAL A 613 12.64 14.72 78.36
C VAL A 613 13.02 15.39 79.68
N VAL A 614 12.05 15.96 80.38
CA VAL A 614 12.25 16.61 81.67
C VAL A 614 11.60 15.77 82.76
N ILE A 615 12.39 15.33 83.74
CA ILE A 615 11.92 14.51 84.86
C ILE A 615 12.32 15.23 86.14
N ASP A 616 11.32 15.53 86.98
CA ASP A 616 11.50 16.29 88.23
C ASP A 616 12.33 17.59 88.06
N GLY A 617 12.16 18.25 86.91
CA GLY A 617 12.83 19.51 86.57
C GLY A 617 14.19 19.39 85.88
N VAL A 618 14.75 18.18 85.75
CA VAL A 618 16.04 17.94 85.07
C VAL A 618 15.83 17.56 83.61
N ARG A 619 16.54 18.23 82.69
CA ARG A 619 16.42 17.99 81.24
C ARG A 619 17.42 16.93 80.77
N HIS A 620 16.93 15.98 79.98
CA HIS A 620 17.69 14.93 79.29
C HIS A 620 17.49 15.07 77.78
N GLN A 621 18.58 15.18 77.03
CA GLN A 621 18.51 15.30 75.56
C GLN A 621 18.21 13.94 74.93
N ILE A 622 17.32 13.92 73.94
CA ILE A 622 16.97 12.71 73.19
C ILE A 622 17.34 12.90 71.72
N ASP A 623 18.12 11.96 71.19
CA ASP A 623 18.52 11.98 69.79
C ASP A 623 17.42 11.41 68.88
N GLY A 624 17.24 12.05 67.73
CA GLY A 624 16.34 11.62 66.66
C GLY A 624 15.25 12.63 66.32
N PRO A 625 14.73 12.61 65.08
CA PRO A 625 13.78 13.63 64.58
C PRO A 625 12.35 13.47 65.12
N GLU A 626 12.01 12.30 65.70
CA GLU A 626 10.71 12.02 66.30
C GLU A 626 10.91 11.37 67.67
N MET A 627 10.03 11.67 68.62
CA MET A 627 10.06 11.10 69.96
C MET A 627 8.99 10.02 70.11
N ASN A 628 9.42 8.77 70.22
CA ASN A 628 8.55 7.63 70.49
C ASN A 628 8.57 7.31 71.98
N VAL A 629 7.43 7.48 72.62
CA VAL A 629 7.27 7.45 74.07
C VAL A 629 6.44 6.24 74.45
N GLN A 630 6.97 5.45 75.39
CA GLN A 630 6.39 4.18 75.81
C GLN A 630 6.43 4.06 77.33
N PHE A 631 5.49 3.31 77.89
CA PHE A 631 5.42 3.03 79.32
C PHE A 631 5.57 1.54 79.59
N GLU A 632 6.38 1.21 80.59
CA GLU A 632 6.47 -0.14 81.14
C GLU A 632 6.38 -0.05 82.67
N GLY A 633 5.20 -0.37 83.22
CA GLY A 633 4.95 -0.18 84.64
C GLY A 633 4.97 1.30 85.03
N ASN A 634 5.84 1.67 85.98
CA ASN A 634 6.04 3.07 86.40
C ASN A 634 7.20 3.76 85.63
N ASP A 635 7.83 3.08 84.67
CA ASP A 635 8.97 3.62 83.92
C ASP A 635 8.52 4.29 82.61
N LEU A 636 9.22 5.36 82.24
CA LEU A 636 9.08 6.07 80.96
C LEU A 636 10.21 5.65 80.03
N ILE A 637 9.90 5.25 78.80
CA ILE A 637 10.89 4.90 77.78
C ILE A 637 10.71 5.84 76.59
N VAL A 638 11.77 6.56 76.20
CA VAL A 638 11.73 7.48 75.06
C VAL A 638 12.84 7.13 74.07
N ASN A 639 12.48 6.80 72.83
CA ASN A 639 13.41 6.31 71.79
C ASN A 639 14.34 5.18 72.28
N GLY A 640 13.82 4.30 73.17
CA GLY A 640 14.57 3.19 73.76
C GLY A 640 15.38 3.54 75.02
N GLN A 641 15.51 4.82 75.39
CA GLN A 641 16.12 5.24 76.64
C GLN A 641 15.12 5.16 77.79
N ARG A 642 15.45 4.40 78.84
CA ARG A 642 14.59 4.14 80.00
C ARG A 642 14.85 5.11 81.15
N PHE A 643 13.78 5.64 81.71
CA PHE A 643 13.75 6.51 82.88
C PHE A 643 12.86 5.88 83.97
N ALA A 644 13.51 5.38 85.02
CA ALA A 644 12.85 4.60 86.06
C ALA A 644 11.91 5.45 86.92
N ASN A 645 10.73 4.94 87.25
CA ASN A 645 9.67 5.60 88.05
C ASN A 645 9.19 6.97 87.53
N ALA A 646 9.56 7.36 86.31
CA ALA A 646 9.28 8.67 85.75
C ALA A 646 7.90 8.79 85.08
N ALA A 647 7.11 7.72 85.00
CA ALA A 647 5.82 7.73 84.32
C ALA A 647 4.79 8.69 84.95
N ARG A 648 4.99 9.11 86.20
CA ARG A 648 4.03 9.93 86.96
C ARG A 648 4.30 11.43 86.91
N ASN A 649 5.55 11.84 86.63
CA ASN A 649 5.93 13.25 86.62
C ASN A 649 7.05 13.50 85.61
N TYR A 650 6.65 13.72 84.36
CA TYR A 650 7.56 14.02 83.26
C TYR A 650 6.97 15.08 82.33
N SER A 651 7.82 15.73 81.55
CA SER A 651 7.42 16.61 80.46
C SER A 651 8.26 16.32 79.24
N ILE A 652 7.63 16.30 78.06
CA ILE A 652 8.32 16.09 76.79
C ILE A 652 8.30 17.39 76.01
N ILE A 653 9.48 17.83 75.61
CA ILE A 653 9.70 19.03 74.81
C ILE A 653 10.27 18.55 73.50
N SER A 654 9.49 18.67 72.43
CA SER A 654 9.88 18.25 71.09
C SER A 654 9.54 19.34 70.10
N GLU A 655 10.45 19.61 69.17
CA GLU A 655 10.17 20.44 68.00
C GLU A 655 9.60 19.62 66.84
N GLY A 656 9.65 18.28 66.95
CA GLY A 656 9.13 17.31 65.98
C GLY A 656 7.95 16.49 66.53
N ASN A 657 7.50 15.50 65.75
CA ASN A 657 6.37 14.65 66.15
C ASN A 657 6.69 13.80 67.39
N VAL A 658 5.74 13.75 68.32
CA VAL A 658 5.80 12.87 69.50
C VAL A 658 4.71 11.80 69.37
N ASN A 659 5.13 10.54 69.30
CA ASN A 659 4.24 9.39 69.20
C ASN A 659 4.22 8.64 70.53
N TYR A 660 3.03 8.40 71.07
CA TYR A 660 2.86 7.64 72.30
C TYR A 660 2.29 6.25 71.99
N SER A 661 2.88 5.21 72.56
CA SER A 661 2.38 3.83 72.45
C SER A 661 2.40 3.12 73.81
N ASN A 662 1.50 2.15 74.02
CA ASN A 662 1.27 1.51 75.33
C ASN A 662 0.84 2.50 76.44
N ILE A 663 -0.02 3.45 76.09
CA ILE A 663 -0.72 4.26 77.09
C ILE A 663 -1.79 3.35 77.74
N GLY A 664 -1.51 2.78 78.91
CA GLY A 664 -2.57 2.23 79.76
C GLY A 664 -3.51 3.36 80.18
N LYS A 665 -4.81 3.07 80.32
CA LYS A 665 -5.90 4.04 80.51
C LYS A 665 -5.56 5.27 81.34
#